data_AF-A0A929GI21-F1
#
_entry.id   AF-A0A929GI21-F1
#
_cell.length_a   1.000
_cell.length_b   1.000
_cell.length_c   1.000
_cell.angle_alpha   90.00
_cell.angle_beta   90.00
_cell.angle_gamma   90.00
#
_symmetry.space_group_name_H-M   'P 1'
#
loop_
_entity.id
_entity.type
_entity.pdbx_description
1 polymer ?
#
loop_
_entity_poly.entity_id
_entity_poly.type
_entity_poly.pdbx_seq_one_letter_code
_entity_poly.pdbx_strand_id
1 'polypeptide(L)'
;MKDKTMNNDDILQKLMTPDPLPENAEKHSDVEHHLTSLGVPLEKSGANRFTIDMTGVSVFSGISTLSRMLVNDFIEQRGRGISDVMVQHKLLQQLNPELYAAGVEWIMIYARLGATEDLPIHHREFNDAIEIVFHSIQSARWSGLLFPDSCNGKKNAGQKVALLFPFHLYGDRDYFILAEYESLGKFLRITVENADLSRIQLKHVPHRVVDNLDRYHLIPDLRQTARQIYQGILKEAFLGKLELQETFEHQPVLFDAIREGGLNRLDTIIFHWPFSELTTLTGDKSADSPVGTDFFRLINKELLILEDRDVLHRLSRDAVIELQNGAWRVFFELSRHKSCLHVCWQEMRSYSGLADYLNQMPTLKKTAETFQDVLPPLRLMLVHHITAEILGFIRACRNVGFNSIDTFFVKYSGVVPDDYMETLLSLSEEDYHSYALQRIEKSGSVRVGFQLSRQYSSIDTIQSLDEHLAARDYSFFDATRLAAGHVFMRKAAQTYLHNGKMLLIEDGGYVSPLINQFCLEGKTLGDALNYFHVDPAGLGLPKELLPVMLRDWLSPLLVGFVEHTRNGYDANYDVEKRFGRMQFPVCSIAISDLKRGPEAHECAISILNAIENVMHRVGLLLSRRRALVLGSRGAIGSYMLSELAHRLGPEKVVGIDIAVTPGETGAPLEVGTLEDIDDSLLYDINLFIGIIGKSIIKRQLLENLMVHSLQSQLYFASGSTKTAEFIDMENWLVDLQKSGNPAIAGHEIRIEQAPLRDLQTRVVQGQIIKINFLEEGITDKALYLLGNLTPINFLYYGIPRESIDEVLSQLLRVSVGLTLHELNERPLPRKLLAVDHEIDSDANLVD
;
A
#
# COMPACT_ATOMS: atom_id res chain seq x y z
N MET A 1 -56.97 -8.51 -5.71
CA MET A 1 -56.64 -9.75 -6.45
C MET A 1 -55.14 -9.75 -6.61
N LYS A 2 -54.48 -10.85 -6.28
CA LYS A 2 -53.02 -10.98 -6.22
C LYS A 2 -52.36 -10.59 -7.55
N ASP A 3 -51.47 -9.60 -7.50
CA ASP A 3 -50.51 -9.30 -8.55
C ASP A 3 -49.67 -10.54 -8.81
N LYS A 4 -49.78 -11.06 -10.04
CA LYS A 4 -48.81 -12.00 -10.59
C LYS A 4 -47.73 -11.16 -11.26
N THR A 5 -46.61 -10.98 -10.56
CA THR A 5 -45.33 -10.71 -11.19
C THR A 5 -45.04 -11.87 -12.15
N MET A 6 -45.21 -11.61 -13.46
CA MET A 6 -44.71 -12.52 -14.50
C MET A 6 -43.19 -12.53 -14.43
N ASN A 7 -42.61 -13.73 -14.42
CA ASN A 7 -41.17 -13.97 -14.36
C ASN A 7 -40.52 -13.57 -15.70
N ASN A 8 -39.33 -12.98 -15.70
CA ASN A 8 -38.61 -12.53 -16.92
C ASN A 8 -38.43 -13.67 -17.95
N ASP A 9 -38.37 -14.93 -17.48
CA ASP A 9 -38.30 -16.13 -18.32
C ASP A 9 -39.54 -16.33 -19.23
N ASP A 10 -40.72 -15.92 -18.79
CA ASP A 10 -41.99 -16.08 -19.54
C ASP A 10 -42.11 -15.08 -20.72
N ILE A 11 -41.45 -13.93 -20.61
CA ILE A 11 -41.39 -12.90 -21.68
C ILE A 11 -40.34 -13.30 -22.72
N LEU A 12 -39.17 -13.78 -22.27
CA LEU A 12 -38.14 -14.35 -23.14
C LEU A 12 -38.68 -15.55 -23.94
N GLN A 13 -39.44 -16.46 -23.32
CA GLN A 13 -40.09 -17.58 -24.03
C GLN A 13 -41.07 -17.13 -25.12
N LYS A 14 -41.81 -16.03 -24.90
CA LYS A 14 -42.75 -15.50 -25.90
C LYS A 14 -42.06 -14.81 -27.09
N LEU A 15 -40.85 -14.29 -26.91
CA LEU A 15 -40.02 -13.70 -27.96
C LEU A 15 -39.20 -14.77 -28.72
N MET A 16 -38.88 -15.90 -28.09
CA MET A 16 -38.01 -16.96 -28.63
C MET A 16 -38.66 -17.95 -29.64
N THR A 17 -39.93 -17.82 -30.02
CA THR A 17 -40.61 -18.83 -30.86
C THR A 17 -40.77 -18.44 -32.34
N PRO A 18 -39.81 -18.83 -33.19
CA PRO A 18 -40.08 -19.41 -34.50
C PRO A 18 -39.93 -20.95 -34.44
N ASP A 19 -40.69 -21.68 -35.25
CA ASP A 19 -40.69 -23.16 -35.30
C ASP A 19 -39.27 -23.77 -35.32
N PRO A 20 -39.00 -24.84 -34.54
CA PRO A 20 -37.65 -25.38 -34.38
C PRO A 20 -37.16 -26.07 -35.67
N LEU A 21 -35.97 -25.66 -36.14
CA LEU A 21 -35.14 -26.51 -36.99
C LEU A 21 -34.54 -27.65 -36.14
N PRO A 22 -34.36 -28.86 -36.71
CA PRO A 22 -33.96 -30.03 -35.95
C PRO A 22 -32.48 -29.96 -35.53
N GLU A 23 -32.22 -29.81 -34.24
CA GLU A 23 -30.91 -30.04 -33.64
C GLU A 23 -30.71 -31.54 -33.35
N ASN A 24 -29.68 -32.12 -33.94
CA ASN A 24 -29.16 -33.42 -33.55
C ASN A 24 -28.54 -33.28 -32.15
N ALA A 25 -29.25 -33.78 -31.13
CA ALA A 25 -28.79 -33.83 -29.76
C ALA A 25 -27.72 -34.91 -29.57
N GLU A 26 -26.45 -34.53 -29.61
CA GLU A 26 -25.42 -35.23 -28.83
C GLU A 26 -25.44 -34.66 -27.40
N LYS A 27 -25.77 -35.54 -26.45
CA LYS A 27 -25.82 -35.24 -25.02
C LYS A 27 -24.41 -34.92 -24.50
N HIS A 28 -24.17 -33.66 -24.15
CA HIS A 28 -23.13 -33.30 -23.19
C HIS A 28 -23.75 -33.07 -21.81
N SER A 29 -23.10 -33.66 -20.81
CA SER A 29 -23.50 -33.77 -19.41
C SER A 29 -23.62 -32.43 -18.69
N ASP A 30 -24.63 -32.32 -17.81
CA ASP A 30 -24.83 -31.24 -16.85
C ASP A 30 -23.60 -31.01 -15.95
N VAL A 31 -22.79 -30.02 -16.31
CA VAL A 31 -21.95 -29.23 -15.42
C VAL A 31 -22.50 -27.81 -15.54
N GLU A 32 -22.78 -27.10 -14.44
CA GLU A 32 -23.27 -25.72 -14.46
C GLU A 32 -22.23 -24.78 -15.13
N HIS A 33 -22.27 -24.68 -16.45
CA HIS A 33 -21.47 -23.76 -17.23
C HIS A 33 -22.17 -22.39 -17.21
N HIS A 34 -21.70 -21.48 -16.35
CA HIS A 34 -22.09 -20.07 -16.43
C HIS A 34 -21.33 -19.41 -17.59
N LEU A 35 -22.04 -19.14 -18.69
CA LEU A 35 -21.53 -18.32 -19.81
C LEU A 35 -21.31 -16.88 -19.33
N THR A 36 -20.12 -16.32 -19.62
CA THR A 36 -19.83 -14.89 -19.44
C THR A 36 -20.58 -14.04 -20.47
N SER A 37 -20.59 -12.72 -20.26
CA SER A 37 -21.10 -11.73 -21.21
C SER A 37 -20.43 -11.83 -22.60
N LEU A 38 -19.20 -12.31 -22.68
CA LEU A 38 -18.49 -12.55 -23.94
C LEU A 38 -18.85 -13.89 -24.60
N GLY A 39 -19.79 -14.65 -24.03
CA GLY A 39 -20.26 -15.94 -24.52
C GLY A 39 -19.23 -17.06 -24.41
N VAL A 40 -18.22 -16.88 -23.56
CA VAL A 40 -17.21 -17.89 -23.20
C VAL A 40 -17.55 -18.43 -21.81
N PRO A 41 -17.53 -19.75 -21.56
CA PRO A 41 -17.82 -20.28 -20.23
C PRO A 41 -16.72 -19.90 -19.22
N LEU A 42 -17.13 -19.54 -18.01
CA LEU A 42 -16.23 -19.42 -16.86
C LEU A 42 -16.23 -20.75 -16.11
N GLU A 43 -15.23 -21.59 -16.35
CA GLU A 43 -15.19 -22.96 -15.86
C GLU A 43 -14.46 -23.07 -14.52
N LYS A 44 -15.06 -23.76 -13.55
CA LYS A 44 -14.40 -24.00 -12.26
C LYS A 44 -13.33 -25.10 -12.42
N SER A 45 -12.06 -24.73 -12.33
CA SER A 45 -10.91 -25.63 -12.50
C SER A 45 -10.27 -26.06 -11.18
N GLY A 46 -10.70 -25.51 -10.04
CA GLY A 46 -10.24 -25.88 -8.69
C GLY A 46 -11.13 -25.37 -7.56
N ALA A 47 -10.68 -25.51 -6.30
CA ALA A 47 -11.45 -25.08 -5.13
C ALA A 47 -11.82 -23.59 -5.18
N ASN A 48 -10.87 -22.75 -5.62
CA ASN A 48 -11.02 -21.30 -5.73
C ASN A 48 -10.41 -20.73 -7.04
N ARG A 49 -10.45 -21.53 -8.12
CA ARG A 49 -9.88 -21.18 -9.42
C ARG A 49 -10.93 -21.36 -10.51
N PHE A 50 -11.01 -20.38 -11.39
CA PHE A 50 -11.83 -20.41 -12.59
C PHE A 50 -10.95 -20.17 -13.82
N THR A 51 -11.32 -20.78 -14.94
CA THR A 51 -10.59 -20.68 -16.20
C THR A 51 -11.54 -20.20 -17.30
N ILE A 52 -11.03 -19.37 -18.19
CA ILE A 52 -11.75 -18.80 -19.33
C ILE A 52 -10.85 -18.79 -20.57
N ASP A 53 -11.30 -19.39 -21.67
CA ASP A 53 -10.56 -19.45 -22.92
C ASP A 53 -10.99 -18.34 -23.89
N MET A 54 -10.15 -17.32 -23.98
CA MET A 54 -10.36 -16.15 -24.84
C MET A 54 -9.73 -16.31 -26.22
N THR A 55 -9.13 -17.46 -26.56
CA THR A 55 -8.39 -17.66 -27.83
C THR A 55 -9.25 -17.35 -29.05
N GLY A 56 -10.50 -17.79 -29.06
CA GLY A 56 -11.44 -17.60 -30.17
C GLY A 56 -12.16 -16.23 -30.21
N VAL A 57 -12.01 -15.41 -29.17
CA VAL A 57 -12.69 -14.10 -29.09
C VAL A 57 -11.94 -13.07 -29.93
N SER A 58 -12.66 -12.38 -30.81
CA SER A 58 -12.13 -11.27 -31.62
C SER A 58 -12.39 -9.95 -30.90
N VAL A 59 -11.34 -9.13 -30.71
CA VAL A 59 -11.50 -7.80 -30.12
C VAL A 59 -11.63 -6.76 -31.24
N PHE A 60 -12.79 -6.13 -31.34
CA PHE A 60 -13.06 -5.11 -32.34
C PHE A 60 -12.46 -3.78 -31.92
N SER A 61 -11.71 -3.20 -32.84
CA SER A 61 -11.04 -1.95 -32.56
C SER A 61 -11.93 -0.74 -32.87
N GLY A 62 -11.87 0.28 -32.00
CA GLY A 62 -12.56 1.56 -32.21
C GLY A 62 -14.07 1.55 -31.97
N ILE A 63 -14.62 0.60 -31.19
CA ILE A 63 -16.07 0.54 -30.90
C ILE A 63 -16.58 1.82 -30.26
N SER A 64 -15.95 2.31 -29.18
CA SER A 64 -16.45 3.49 -28.46
C SER A 64 -16.48 4.73 -29.36
N THR A 65 -15.46 4.91 -30.21
CA THR A 65 -15.43 5.98 -31.22
C THR A 65 -16.54 5.79 -32.26
N LEU A 66 -16.72 4.57 -32.77
CA LEU A 66 -17.74 4.24 -33.77
C LEU A 66 -19.16 4.46 -33.21
N SER A 67 -19.44 3.97 -31.99
CA SER A 67 -20.71 4.16 -31.29
C SER A 67 -21.02 5.65 -31.12
N ARG A 68 -20.06 6.43 -30.62
CA ARG A 68 -20.21 7.87 -30.40
C ARG A 68 -20.45 8.62 -31.71
N MET A 69 -19.75 8.25 -32.79
CA MET A 69 -19.96 8.84 -34.12
C MET A 69 -21.38 8.52 -34.64
N LEU A 70 -21.79 7.26 -34.58
CA LEU A 70 -23.11 6.81 -35.02
C LEU A 70 -24.24 7.51 -34.26
N VAL A 71 -24.10 7.65 -32.94
CA VAL A 71 -25.07 8.30 -32.06
C VAL A 71 -25.11 9.81 -32.29
N ASN A 72 -23.96 10.46 -32.48
CA ASN A 72 -23.92 11.89 -32.81
C ASN A 72 -24.58 12.18 -34.17
N ASP A 73 -24.29 11.37 -35.19
CA ASP A 73 -24.93 11.47 -36.51
C ASP A 73 -26.45 11.27 -36.38
N PHE A 74 -26.88 10.33 -35.52
CA PHE A 74 -28.29 10.05 -35.24
C PHE A 74 -29.00 11.22 -34.57
N ILE A 75 -28.38 11.82 -33.55
CA ILE A 75 -28.92 12.98 -32.84
C ILE A 75 -28.98 14.20 -33.74
N GLU A 76 -27.94 14.45 -34.55
CA GLU A 76 -27.96 15.55 -35.53
C GLU A 76 -29.11 15.39 -36.54
N GLN A 77 -29.30 14.19 -37.08
CA GLN A 77 -30.40 13.94 -38.01
C GLN A 77 -31.78 14.09 -37.34
N ARG A 78 -31.94 13.61 -36.10
CA ARG A 78 -33.18 13.78 -35.34
C ARG A 78 -33.48 15.26 -35.08
N GLY A 79 -32.46 16.03 -34.69
CA GLY A 79 -32.59 17.48 -34.46
C GLY A 79 -33.00 18.28 -35.70
N ARG A 80 -32.80 17.74 -36.91
CA ARG A 80 -33.12 18.39 -38.19
C ARG A 80 -34.45 17.94 -38.80
N GLY A 81 -35.13 16.91 -38.29
CA GLY A 81 -36.27 16.26 -38.94
C GLY A 81 -37.47 15.94 -38.05
N ILE A 82 -38.67 15.88 -38.65
CA ILE A 82 -39.94 15.50 -38.00
C ILE A 82 -40.40 14.07 -38.36
N SER A 83 -39.52 13.27 -38.97
CA SER A 83 -39.80 11.92 -39.50
C SER A 83 -38.90 10.86 -38.84
N ASP A 84 -39.06 9.61 -39.27
CA ASP A 84 -38.14 8.51 -38.93
C ASP A 84 -36.68 8.90 -39.28
N VAL A 85 -35.73 8.41 -38.47
CA VAL A 85 -34.30 8.73 -38.55
C VAL A 85 -33.55 7.56 -39.20
N MET A 86 -32.67 7.86 -40.16
CA MET A 86 -31.86 6.86 -40.85
C MET A 86 -30.43 7.37 -41.06
N VAL A 87 -29.51 6.87 -40.25
CA VAL A 87 -28.07 7.15 -40.37
C VAL A 87 -27.41 6.04 -41.17
N GLN A 88 -26.56 6.42 -42.12
CA GLN A 88 -25.70 5.50 -42.85
C GLN A 88 -24.26 5.93 -42.66
N HIS A 89 -23.45 5.03 -42.12
CA HIS A 89 -22.05 5.28 -41.83
C HIS A 89 -21.18 4.29 -42.59
N LYS A 90 -20.23 4.80 -43.37
CA LYS A 90 -19.25 3.97 -44.06
C LYS A 90 -18.11 3.66 -43.09
N LEU A 91 -17.84 2.38 -42.86
CA LEU A 91 -16.69 2.01 -42.03
C LEU A 91 -15.39 2.38 -42.75
N LEU A 92 -14.29 2.47 -42.00
CA LEU A 92 -12.95 2.58 -42.56
C LEU A 92 -12.13 1.35 -42.15
N GLN A 93 -11.54 0.64 -43.12
CA GLN A 93 -10.80 -0.61 -42.88
C GLN A 93 -9.65 -0.42 -41.88
N GLN A 94 -9.06 0.76 -41.85
CA GLN A 94 -7.98 1.10 -40.92
C GLN A 94 -8.47 1.29 -39.47
N LEU A 95 -9.75 1.67 -39.28
CA LEU A 95 -10.33 1.95 -37.96
C LEU A 95 -11.06 0.75 -37.38
N ASN A 96 -11.75 -0.04 -38.22
CA ASN A 96 -12.53 -1.21 -37.82
C ASN A 96 -12.19 -2.45 -38.69
N PRO A 97 -10.93 -2.89 -38.74
CA PRO A 97 -10.49 -4.01 -39.58
C PRO A 97 -11.24 -5.31 -39.28
N GLU A 98 -11.66 -5.54 -38.03
CA GLU A 98 -12.36 -6.75 -37.62
C GLU A 98 -13.78 -6.84 -38.22
N LEU A 99 -14.54 -5.74 -38.21
CA LEU A 99 -15.86 -5.65 -38.85
C LEU A 99 -15.76 -5.79 -40.38
N TYR A 100 -14.71 -5.21 -40.97
CA TYR A 100 -14.40 -5.38 -42.39
C TYR A 100 -14.10 -6.84 -42.75
N ALA A 101 -13.33 -7.54 -41.90
CA ALA A 101 -13.03 -8.96 -42.09
C ALA A 101 -14.29 -9.84 -41.96
N ALA A 102 -15.26 -9.43 -41.12
CA ALA A 102 -16.58 -10.05 -41.06
C ALA A 102 -17.49 -9.73 -42.27
N GLY A 103 -17.02 -8.86 -43.19
CA GLY A 103 -17.71 -8.48 -44.42
C GLY A 103 -18.60 -7.23 -44.32
N VAL A 104 -18.52 -6.49 -43.21
CA VAL A 104 -19.28 -5.25 -43.00
C VAL A 104 -18.50 -4.04 -43.54
N GLU A 105 -19.05 -3.35 -44.53
CA GLU A 105 -18.51 -2.10 -45.08
C GLU A 105 -19.32 -0.87 -44.66
N TRP A 106 -20.58 -1.06 -44.28
CA TRP A 106 -21.50 0.01 -43.87
C TRP A 106 -22.28 -0.38 -42.62
N ILE A 107 -22.62 0.62 -41.80
CA ILE A 107 -23.55 0.49 -40.69
C ILE A 107 -24.73 1.41 -40.92
N MET A 108 -25.94 0.89 -40.74
CA MET A 108 -27.17 1.62 -40.89
C MET A 108 -27.95 1.59 -39.59
N ILE A 109 -28.19 2.75 -38.98
CA ILE A 109 -29.10 2.87 -37.83
C ILE A 109 -30.42 3.42 -38.34
N TYR A 110 -31.50 2.69 -38.11
CA TYR A 110 -32.85 3.10 -38.44
C TYR A 110 -33.71 3.13 -37.19
N ALA A 111 -34.37 4.25 -36.92
CA ALA A 111 -35.29 4.38 -35.80
C ALA A 111 -36.55 5.13 -36.19
N ARG A 112 -37.70 4.65 -35.72
CA ARG A 112 -38.99 5.29 -35.99
C ARG A 112 -39.27 6.41 -35.02
N LEU A 113 -40.04 7.42 -35.43
CA LEU A 113 -40.29 8.63 -34.64
C LEU A 113 -40.64 8.34 -33.17
N GLY A 114 -41.57 7.40 -32.92
CA GLY A 114 -42.01 7.03 -31.56
C GLY A 114 -40.97 6.29 -30.70
N ALA A 115 -39.85 5.84 -31.29
CA ALA A 115 -38.69 5.30 -30.57
C ALA A 115 -37.60 6.35 -30.34
N THR A 116 -37.76 7.57 -30.88
CA THR A 116 -36.73 8.63 -30.90
C THR A 116 -37.12 9.88 -30.12
N GLU A 117 -38.27 9.88 -29.43
CA GLU A 117 -38.74 11.05 -28.67
C GLU A 117 -37.82 11.34 -27.48
N ASP A 118 -37.42 10.31 -26.73
CA ASP A 118 -36.61 10.46 -25.51
C ASP A 118 -35.10 10.18 -25.73
N LEU A 119 -34.71 9.54 -26.84
CA LEU A 119 -33.31 9.20 -27.14
C LEU A 119 -32.34 10.40 -27.17
N PRO A 120 -32.70 11.60 -27.68
CA PRO A 120 -31.81 12.77 -27.60
C PRO A 120 -31.54 13.24 -26.16
N ILE A 121 -32.50 13.05 -25.26
CA ILE A 121 -32.38 13.37 -23.83
C ILE A 121 -31.47 12.32 -23.16
N HIS A 122 -31.66 11.05 -23.48
CA HIS A 122 -30.90 9.90 -22.96
C HIS A 122 -29.75 9.44 -23.88
N HIS A 123 -29.08 10.38 -24.57
CA HIS A 123 -28.07 10.05 -25.59
C HIS A 123 -26.89 9.21 -25.07
N ARG A 124 -26.53 9.34 -23.78
CA ARG A 124 -25.49 8.52 -23.14
C ARG A 124 -25.92 7.06 -23.03
N GLU A 125 -27.12 6.81 -22.51
CA GLU A 125 -27.67 5.46 -22.38
C GLU A 125 -27.88 4.79 -23.75
N PHE A 126 -28.25 5.57 -24.76
CA PHE A 126 -28.34 5.10 -26.14
C PHE A 126 -26.96 4.74 -26.71
N ASN A 127 -25.92 5.54 -26.43
CA ASN A 127 -24.54 5.21 -26.79
C ASN A 127 -24.08 3.91 -26.13
N ASP A 128 -24.37 3.71 -24.85
CA ASP A 128 -24.02 2.49 -24.13
C ASP A 128 -24.76 1.28 -24.71
N ALA A 129 -26.03 1.44 -25.09
CA ALA A 129 -26.80 0.38 -25.75
C ALA A 129 -26.18 -0.03 -27.10
N ILE A 130 -25.77 0.94 -27.93
CA ILE A 130 -25.09 0.67 -29.21
C ILE A 130 -23.72 0.02 -28.97
N GLU A 131 -22.98 0.46 -27.95
CA GLU A 131 -21.71 -0.14 -27.56
C GLU A 131 -21.90 -1.59 -27.11
N ILE A 132 -22.89 -1.89 -26.26
CA ILE A 132 -23.26 -3.25 -25.87
C ILE A 132 -23.60 -4.12 -27.09
N VAL A 133 -24.31 -3.59 -28.10
CA VAL A 133 -24.57 -4.33 -29.35
C VAL A 133 -23.25 -4.75 -30.01
N PHE A 134 -22.30 -3.83 -30.14
CA PHE A 134 -20.97 -4.14 -30.69
C PHE A 134 -20.16 -5.09 -29.79
N HIS A 135 -20.27 -4.98 -28.46
CA HIS A 135 -19.65 -5.91 -27.51
C HIS A 135 -20.21 -7.33 -27.62
N SER A 136 -21.53 -7.49 -27.73
CA SER A 136 -22.13 -8.82 -27.88
C SER A 136 -21.74 -9.50 -29.19
N ILE A 137 -21.68 -8.78 -30.32
CA ILE A 137 -21.31 -9.39 -31.61
C ILE A 137 -19.82 -9.74 -31.73
N GLN A 138 -18.98 -9.35 -30.76
CA GLN A 138 -17.60 -9.84 -30.65
C GLN A 138 -17.54 -11.31 -30.17
N SER A 139 -18.57 -11.77 -29.45
CA SER A 139 -18.67 -13.15 -28.98
C SER A 139 -18.79 -14.12 -30.16
N ALA A 140 -18.04 -15.22 -30.13
CA ALA A 140 -18.18 -16.29 -31.12
C ALA A 140 -19.62 -16.84 -31.21
N ARG A 141 -20.36 -16.84 -30.08
CA ARG A 141 -21.76 -17.26 -30.01
C ARG A 141 -22.66 -16.41 -30.91
N TRP A 142 -22.53 -15.08 -30.82
CA TRP A 142 -23.39 -14.14 -31.53
C TRP A 142 -22.86 -13.80 -32.93
N SER A 143 -21.54 -13.64 -33.04
CA SER A 143 -20.83 -13.43 -34.32
C SER A 143 -21.08 -14.58 -35.29
N GLY A 144 -21.03 -15.85 -34.83
CA GLY A 144 -21.27 -17.01 -35.70
C GLY A 144 -22.71 -17.11 -36.23
N LEU A 145 -23.69 -16.51 -35.55
CA LEU A 145 -25.09 -16.44 -35.99
C LEU A 145 -25.32 -15.28 -36.96
N LEU A 146 -24.69 -14.13 -36.71
CA LEU A 146 -24.84 -12.91 -37.48
C LEU A 146 -23.97 -12.92 -38.76
N PHE A 147 -22.76 -13.47 -38.68
CA PHE A 147 -21.76 -13.55 -39.74
C PHE A 147 -21.31 -15.02 -40.01
N PRO A 148 -22.22 -15.91 -40.44
CA PRO A 148 -21.92 -17.34 -40.60
C PRO A 148 -20.80 -17.62 -41.62
N ASP A 149 -20.69 -16.77 -42.66
CA ASP A 149 -19.73 -16.91 -43.76
C ASP A 149 -18.27 -16.56 -43.36
N SER A 150 -18.07 -15.77 -42.29
CA SER A 150 -16.74 -15.39 -41.80
C SER A 150 -16.19 -16.32 -40.72
N CYS A 151 -17.06 -17.01 -39.96
CA CYS A 151 -16.64 -17.83 -38.82
C CYS A 151 -16.50 -19.33 -39.15
N ASN A 152 -17.30 -19.86 -40.06
CA ASN A 152 -17.25 -21.27 -40.44
C ASN A 152 -16.72 -21.40 -41.88
N GLY A 153 -15.43 -21.71 -42.05
CA GLY A 153 -14.78 -21.95 -43.34
C GLY A 153 -15.34 -23.11 -44.19
N LYS A 154 -16.55 -23.59 -43.90
CA LYS A 154 -17.29 -24.59 -44.66
C LYS A 154 -18.63 -23.99 -45.11
N LYS A 155 -18.90 -24.14 -46.41
CA LYS A 155 -20.14 -23.79 -47.13
C LYS A 155 -21.38 -24.57 -46.64
N ASN A 156 -21.72 -24.48 -45.36
CA ASN A 156 -23.06 -24.78 -44.90
C ASN A 156 -23.74 -23.44 -44.64
N ALA A 157 -24.61 -23.05 -45.57
CA ALA A 157 -25.48 -21.89 -45.42
C ALA A 157 -26.42 -22.13 -44.23
N GLY A 158 -25.96 -21.82 -43.02
CA GLY A 158 -26.84 -21.63 -41.89
C GLY A 158 -27.82 -20.50 -42.22
N GLN A 159 -29.08 -20.65 -41.81
CA GLN A 159 -30.05 -19.58 -41.93
C GLN A 159 -29.49 -18.35 -41.20
N LYS A 160 -29.40 -17.20 -41.88
CA LYS A 160 -28.98 -15.94 -41.26
C LYS A 160 -30.05 -15.53 -40.25
N VAL A 161 -29.62 -15.22 -39.04
CA VAL A 161 -30.51 -14.94 -37.92
C VAL A 161 -30.18 -13.55 -37.38
N ALA A 162 -31.20 -12.73 -37.23
CA ALA A 162 -31.08 -11.41 -36.62
C ALA A 162 -30.84 -11.54 -35.10
N LEU A 163 -30.21 -10.55 -34.49
CA LEU A 163 -30.02 -10.49 -33.05
C LEU A 163 -30.96 -9.45 -32.44
N LEU A 164 -31.81 -9.88 -31.53
CA LEU A 164 -32.74 -9.02 -30.81
C LEU A 164 -32.18 -8.70 -29.42
N PHE A 165 -31.95 -7.42 -29.15
CA PHE A 165 -31.47 -6.88 -27.88
C PHE A 165 -32.64 -6.22 -27.15
N PRO A 166 -33.26 -6.90 -26.16
CA PRO A 166 -34.48 -6.42 -25.53
C PRO A 166 -34.16 -5.43 -24.39
N PHE A 167 -33.54 -4.29 -24.70
CA PHE A 167 -33.14 -3.29 -23.69
C PHE A 167 -34.31 -2.81 -22.81
N HIS A 168 -35.54 -2.80 -23.32
CA HIS A 168 -36.74 -2.51 -22.53
C HIS A 168 -37.02 -3.47 -21.36
N LEU A 169 -36.35 -4.63 -21.32
CA LEU A 169 -36.41 -5.55 -20.17
C LEU A 169 -35.32 -5.26 -19.14
N TYR A 170 -34.42 -4.30 -19.43
CA TYR A 170 -33.23 -3.99 -18.64
C TYR A 170 -33.13 -2.46 -18.41
N GLY A 171 -33.54 -2.02 -17.21
CA GLY A 171 -33.51 -0.59 -16.82
C GLY A 171 -34.73 0.21 -17.32
N ASP A 172 -34.64 1.54 -17.28
CA ASP A 172 -35.73 2.47 -17.62
C ASP A 172 -35.85 2.76 -19.13
N ARG A 173 -35.38 1.85 -19.99
CA ARG A 173 -35.42 1.99 -21.45
C ARG A 173 -36.76 1.49 -21.98
N ASP A 174 -37.29 2.12 -23.02
CA ASP A 174 -38.59 1.78 -23.62
C ASP A 174 -38.47 1.11 -25.00
N TYR A 175 -37.24 0.84 -25.46
CA TYR A 175 -36.93 0.33 -26.80
C TYR A 175 -36.23 -1.03 -26.80
N PHE A 176 -36.29 -1.72 -27.95
CA PHE A 176 -35.39 -2.82 -28.29
C PHE A 176 -34.56 -2.48 -29.53
N ILE A 177 -33.46 -3.19 -29.70
CA ILE A 177 -32.60 -3.09 -30.88
C ILE A 177 -32.60 -4.41 -31.63
N LEU A 178 -32.80 -4.39 -32.94
CA LEU A 178 -32.67 -5.55 -33.83
C LEU A 178 -31.47 -5.34 -34.76
N ALA A 179 -30.46 -6.20 -34.67
CA ALA A 179 -29.27 -6.18 -35.52
C ALA A 179 -29.35 -7.25 -36.62
N GLU A 180 -29.20 -6.85 -37.87
CA GLU A 180 -29.30 -7.70 -39.07
C GLU A 180 -28.11 -7.46 -40.00
N TYR A 181 -27.48 -8.52 -40.50
CA TYR A 181 -26.41 -8.41 -41.48
C TYR A 181 -26.88 -8.79 -42.89
N GLU A 182 -26.75 -7.85 -43.83
CA GLU A 182 -27.03 -8.06 -45.25
C GLU A 182 -25.72 -8.27 -46.02
N SER A 183 -25.46 -9.50 -46.48
CA SER A 183 -24.19 -9.86 -47.11
C SER A 183 -24.05 -9.33 -48.54
N LEU A 184 -25.16 -9.17 -49.28
CA LEU A 184 -25.09 -8.65 -50.66
C LEU A 184 -24.77 -7.16 -50.65
N GLY A 185 -25.35 -6.42 -49.70
CA GLY A 185 -25.10 -5.00 -49.50
C GLY A 185 -23.90 -4.70 -48.60
N LYS A 186 -23.32 -5.72 -47.95
CA LYS A 186 -22.22 -5.62 -47.00
C LYS A 186 -22.48 -4.58 -45.89
N PHE A 187 -23.68 -4.58 -45.32
CA PHE A 187 -24.03 -3.64 -44.25
C PHE A 187 -24.67 -4.32 -43.05
N LEU A 188 -24.38 -3.77 -41.87
CA LEU A 188 -25.04 -4.11 -40.61
C LEU A 188 -26.16 -3.10 -40.37
N ARG A 189 -27.41 -3.57 -40.34
CA ARG A 189 -28.59 -2.77 -39.99
C ARG A 189 -28.88 -2.92 -38.51
N ILE A 190 -29.01 -1.80 -37.81
CA ILE A 190 -29.40 -1.69 -36.41
C ILE A 190 -30.74 -0.94 -36.41
N THR A 191 -31.82 -1.66 -36.13
CA THR A 191 -33.17 -1.11 -36.08
C THR A 191 -33.56 -0.86 -34.62
N VAL A 192 -33.90 0.37 -34.27
CA VAL A 192 -34.34 0.77 -32.92
C VAL A 192 -35.85 1.01 -32.96
N GLU A 193 -36.59 0.30 -32.11
CA GLU A 193 -38.05 0.45 -32.03
C GLU A 193 -38.54 0.45 -30.58
N ASN A 194 -39.53 1.30 -30.30
CA ASN A 194 -40.20 1.34 -28.99
C ASN A 194 -40.99 0.03 -28.82
N ALA A 195 -40.84 -0.60 -27.65
CA ALA A 195 -41.40 -1.91 -27.36
C ALA A 195 -42.94 -1.92 -27.35
N ASP A 196 -43.57 -0.82 -26.91
CA ASP A 196 -45.03 -0.70 -26.81
C ASP A 196 -45.68 -0.31 -28.15
N LEU A 197 -44.95 0.40 -29.02
CA LEU A 197 -45.43 0.93 -30.30
C LEU A 197 -44.87 0.17 -31.53
N SER A 198 -44.22 -0.96 -31.30
CA SER A 198 -43.53 -1.74 -32.33
C SER A 198 -44.48 -2.19 -33.44
N ARG A 199 -44.06 -2.00 -34.68
CA ARG A 199 -44.71 -2.55 -35.89
C ARG A 199 -43.92 -3.68 -36.51
N ILE A 200 -42.71 -3.96 -36.04
CA ILE A 200 -41.94 -5.13 -36.47
C ILE A 200 -42.65 -6.38 -35.97
N GLN A 201 -43.10 -7.21 -36.91
CA GLN A 201 -43.66 -8.51 -36.58
C GLN A 201 -42.51 -9.51 -36.36
N LEU A 202 -41.93 -9.47 -35.15
CA LEU A 202 -40.77 -10.31 -34.76
C LEU A 202 -40.98 -11.81 -35.02
N LYS A 203 -42.23 -12.30 -34.99
CA LYS A 203 -42.59 -13.69 -35.34
C LYS A 203 -42.20 -14.11 -36.77
N HIS A 204 -42.09 -13.15 -37.69
CA HIS A 204 -41.76 -13.39 -39.10
C HIS A 204 -40.31 -13.07 -39.44
N VAL A 205 -39.53 -12.57 -38.47
CA VAL A 205 -38.10 -12.34 -38.60
C VAL A 205 -37.38 -13.48 -37.86
N PRO A 206 -36.61 -14.35 -38.53
CA PRO A 206 -35.76 -15.32 -37.85
C PRO A 206 -34.74 -14.56 -36.98
N HIS A 207 -34.92 -14.60 -35.67
CA HIS A 207 -34.07 -13.87 -34.73
C HIS A 207 -33.75 -14.71 -33.49
N ARG A 208 -32.66 -14.36 -32.81
CA ARG A 208 -32.29 -14.88 -31.49
C ARG A 208 -32.21 -13.72 -30.52
N VAL A 209 -32.77 -13.92 -29.33
CA VAL A 209 -32.72 -12.93 -28.26
C VAL A 209 -31.34 -12.99 -27.61
N VAL A 210 -30.67 -11.84 -27.53
CA VAL A 210 -29.42 -11.69 -26.80
C VAL A 210 -29.75 -11.58 -25.31
N ASP A 211 -29.16 -12.46 -24.52
CA ASP A 211 -29.32 -12.52 -23.06
C ASP A 211 -28.22 -11.73 -22.34
N ASN A 212 -28.42 -11.47 -21.03
CA ASN A 212 -27.40 -10.94 -20.11
C ASN A 212 -26.83 -9.54 -20.48
N LEU A 213 -27.67 -8.66 -21.04
CA LEU A 213 -27.27 -7.29 -21.41
C LEU A 213 -26.87 -6.41 -20.22
N ASP A 214 -27.26 -6.80 -19.01
CA ASP A 214 -26.97 -6.12 -17.73
C ASP A 214 -25.65 -6.55 -17.07
N ARG A 215 -24.90 -7.47 -17.69
CA ARG A 215 -23.64 -7.99 -17.13
C ARG A 215 -22.38 -7.23 -17.55
N TYR A 216 -22.50 -6.24 -18.43
CA TYR A 216 -21.38 -5.42 -18.89
C TYR A 216 -21.18 -4.17 -18.03
N HIS A 217 -19.94 -3.92 -17.62
CA HIS A 217 -19.46 -2.64 -17.11
C HIS A 217 -18.42 -2.10 -18.09
N LEU A 218 -18.83 -1.23 -19.01
CA LEU A 218 -17.99 -0.75 -20.10
C LEU A 218 -16.80 0.06 -19.56
N ILE A 219 -15.58 -0.28 -19.98
CA ILE A 219 -14.38 0.52 -19.71
C ILE A 219 -14.26 1.57 -20.83
N PRO A 220 -14.41 2.87 -20.52
CA PRO A 220 -14.34 3.90 -21.55
C PRO A 220 -12.98 3.93 -22.24
N ASP A 221 -12.99 4.02 -23.57
CA ASP A 221 -11.79 4.11 -24.41
C ASP A 221 -10.77 2.97 -24.16
N LEU A 222 -11.25 1.74 -23.88
CA LEU A 222 -10.46 0.54 -23.55
C LEU A 222 -9.18 0.38 -24.38
N ARG A 223 -9.24 0.61 -25.70
CA ARG A 223 -8.07 0.48 -26.60
C ARG A 223 -6.97 1.49 -26.29
N GLN A 224 -7.32 2.71 -25.90
CA GLN A 224 -6.35 3.74 -25.51
C GLN A 224 -5.70 3.37 -24.18
N THR A 225 -6.50 2.94 -23.21
CA THR A 225 -6.00 2.41 -21.92
C THR A 225 -5.05 1.25 -22.13
N ALA A 226 -5.43 0.25 -22.94
CA ALA A 226 -4.58 -0.87 -23.31
C ALA A 226 -3.27 -0.42 -23.98
N ARG A 227 -3.31 0.65 -24.79
CA ARG A 227 -2.12 1.18 -25.47
C ARG A 227 -1.15 1.83 -24.50
N GLN A 228 -1.66 2.58 -23.53
CA GLN A 228 -0.84 3.20 -22.49
C GLN A 228 -0.18 2.14 -21.60
N ILE A 229 -0.95 1.15 -21.15
CA ILE A 229 -0.44 0.00 -20.38
C ILE A 229 0.63 -0.76 -21.17
N TYR A 230 0.36 -1.06 -22.45
CA TYR A 230 1.33 -1.70 -23.34
C TYR A 230 2.64 -0.92 -23.45
N GLN A 231 2.57 0.40 -23.63
CA GLN A 231 3.76 1.26 -23.70
C GLN A 231 4.51 1.30 -22.36
N GLY A 232 3.79 1.29 -21.23
CA GLY A 232 4.36 1.17 -19.89
C GLY A 232 5.14 -0.13 -19.71
N ILE A 233 4.53 -1.26 -20.09
CA ILE A 233 5.14 -2.59 -20.02
C ILE A 233 6.43 -2.62 -20.82
N LEU A 234 6.38 -2.17 -22.09
CA LEU A 234 7.57 -2.14 -22.93
C LEU A 234 8.68 -1.30 -22.29
N LYS A 235 8.35 -0.10 -21.79
CA LYS A 235 9.32 0.78 -21.14
C LYS A 235 9.99 0.12 -19.95
N GLU A 236 9.22 -0.48 -19.04
CA GLU A 236 9.76 -1.14 -17.84
C GLU A 236 10.53 -2.42 -18.20
N ALA A 237 10.07 -3.20 -19.17
CA ALA A 237 10.77 -4.36 -19.70
C ALA A 237 12.12 -3.98 -20.37
N PHE A 238 12.17 -2.86 -21.11
CA PHE A 238 13.43 -2.33 -21.66
C PHE A 238 14.43 -1.90 -20.58
N LEU A 239 13.94 -1.53 -19.39
CA LEU A 239 14.76 -1.26 -18.20
C LEU A 239 15.14 -2.54 -17.44
N GLY A 240 14.73 -3.71 -17.92
CA GLY A 240 15.00 -5.01 -17.29
C GLY A 240 14.11 -5.31 -16.07
N LYS A 241 13.02 -4.56 -15.87
CA LYS A 241 12.04 -4.85 -14.82
C LYS A 241 11.08 -5.96 -15.25
N LEU A 242 10.49 -6.62 -14.26
CA LEU A 242 9.57 -7.75 -14.43
C LEU A 242 8.11 -7.40 -14.11
N GLU A 243 7.85 -6.13 -13.83
CA GLU A 243 6.52 -5.65 -13.45
C GLU A 243 6.26 -4.22 -13.93
N LEU A 244 4.97 -3.90 -14.09
CA LEU A 244 4.44 -2.56 -14.26
C LEU A 244 3.34 -2.34 -13.21
N GLN A 245 3.45 -1.25 -12.46
CA GLN A 245 2.43 -0.80 -11.51
C GLN A 245 1.62 0.36 -12.11
N GLU A 246 0.31 0.17 -12.23
CA GLU A 246 -0.67 1.18 -12.58
C GLU A 246 -1.46 1.59 -11.33
N THR A 247 -1.73 2.89 -11.19
CA THR A 247 -2.47 3.47 -10.06
C THR A 247 -3.59 4.36 -10.57
N PHE A 248 -4.50 4.75 -9.67
CA PHE A 248 -5.57 5.70 -9.99
C PHE A 248 -5.06 6.99 -10.64
N GLU A 249 -3.89 7.51 -10.23
CA GLU A 249 -3.31 8.72 -10.79
C GLU A 249 -2.88 8.55 -12.26
N HIS A 250 -2.47 7.35 -12.65
CA HIS A 250 -2.06 7.03 -14.01
C HIS A 250 -3.25 6.70 -14.92
N GLN A 251 -4.26 5.99 -14.41
CA GLN A 251 -5.37 5.42 -15.18
C GLN A 251 -6.76 5.65 -14.55
N PRO A 252 -7.17 6.89 -14.26
CA PRO A 252 -8.37 7.15 -13.44
C PRO A 252 -9.65 6.51 -14.00
N VAL A 253 -9.83 6.57 -15.32
CA VAL A 253 -10.98 6.01 -16.03
C VAL A 253 -11.09 4.49 -15.89
N LEU A 254 -9.96 3.78 -15.93
CA LEU A 254 -9.93 2.32 -15.75
C LEU A 254 -10.33 1.93 -14.34
N PHE A 255 -9.76 2.61 -13.34
CA PHE A 255 -10.05 2.34 -11.94
C PHE A 255 -11.50 2.66 -11.59
N ASP A 256 -12.06 3.77 -12.08
CA ASP A 256 -13.46 4.12 -11.87
C ASP A 256 -14.38 3.04 -12.44
N ALA A 257 -14.15 2.59 -13.69
CA ALA A 257 -14.96 1.55 -14.32
C ALA A 257 -14.92 0.21 -13.56
N ILE A 258 -13.74 -0.24 -13.12
CA ILE A 258 -13.60 -1.50 -12.37
C ILE A 258 -14.20 -1.39 -10.96
N ARG A 259 -14.08 -0.22 -10.31
CA ARG A 259 -14.71 0.04 -9.01
C ARG A 259 -16.23 0.02 -9.12
N GLU A 260 -16.80 0.67 -10.13
CA GLU A 260 -18.24 0.62 -10.42
C GLU A 260 -18.72 -0.81 -10.73
N GLY A 261 -17.86 -1.63 -11.34
CA GLY A 261 -18.13 -3.04 -11.62
C GLY A 261 -18.10 -3.97 -10.39
N GLY A 262 -17.68 -3.48 -9.22
CA GLY A 262 -17.80 -4.20 -7.94
C GLY A 262 -16.50 -4.40 -7.16
N LEU A 263 -15.35 -3.95 -7.69
CA LEU A 263 -14.07 -3.95 -6.95
C LEU A 263 -13.82 -2.58 -6.31
N ASN A 264 -14.73 -2.16 -5.43
CA ASN A 264 -14.83 -0.78 -4.91
C ASN A 264 -13.58 -0.28 -4.17
N ARG A 265 -12.71 -1.18 -3.68
CA ARG A 265 -11.50 -0.87 -2.91
C ARG A 265 -10.23 -0.82 -3.77
N LEU A 266 -10.32 -1.12 -5.07
CA LEU A 266 -9.16 -1.25 -5.95
C LEU A 266 -8.43 0.09 -6.10
N ASP A 267 -7.14 0.12 -5.78
CA ASP A 267 -6.28 1.31 -5.85
C ASP A 267 -5.04 1.12 -6.72
N THR A 268 -4.64 -0.14 -6.96
CA THR A 268 -3.48 -0.50 -7.78
C THR A 268 -3.76 -1.71 -8.66
N ILE A 269 -3.21 -1.73 -9.88
CA ILE A 269 -3.15 -2.90 -10.77
C ILE A 269 -1.67 -3.16 -11.07
N ILE A 270 -1.19 -4.39 -10.86
CA ILE A 270 0.21 -4.74 -11.13
C ILE A 270 0.26 -5.86 -12.17
N PHE A 271 0.91 -5.56 -13.29
CA PHE A 271 1.19 -6.52 -14.35
C PHE A 271 2.54 -7.17 -14.10
N HIS A 272 2.59 -8.50 -14.12
CA HIS A 272 3.79 -9.30 -13.83
C HIS A 272 4.13 -10.19 -15.01
N TRP A 273 5.42 -10.30 -15.33
CA TRP A 273 5.92 -11.24 -16.34
C TRP A 273 7.21 -11.94 -15.93
N PRO A 274 7.36 -13.23 -16.26
CA PRO A 274 8.57 -13.96 -15.94
C PRO A 274 9.75 -13.44 -16.76
N PHE A 275 10.96 -13.64 -16.23
CA PHE A 275 12.20 -13.25 -16.91
C PHE A 275 12.32 -13.85 -18.32
N SER A 276 11.75 -15.04 -18.55
CA SER A 276 11.74 -15.70 -19.86
C SER A 276 11.05 -14.88 -20.96
N GLU A 277 10.09 -14.03 -20.60
CA GLU A 277 9.32 -13.24 -21.57
C GLU A 277 9.95 -11.88 -21.89
N LEU A 278 11.01 -11.46 -21.20
CA LEU A 278 11.69 -10.19 -21.49
C LEU A 278 12.18 -10.12 -22.94
N THR A 279 12.67 -11.23 -23.49
CA THR A 279 13.16 -11.28 -24.88
C THR A 279 12.01 -11.14 -25.87
N THR A 280 10.86 -11.76 -25.59
CA THR A 280 9.63 -11.64 -26.38
C THR A 280 9.13 -10.19 -26.36
N LEU A 281 9.10 -9.55 -25.19
CA LEU A 281 8.59 -8.19 -25.01
C LEU A 281 9.52 -7.11 -25.61
N THR A 282 10.83 -7.26 -25.46
CA THR A 282 11.83 -6.27 -25.93
C THR A 282 12.28 -6.49 -27.38
N GLY A 283 12.04 -7.69 -27.93
CA GLY A 283 12.39 -8.07 -29.30
C GLY A 283 11.48 -7.46 -30.37
N ASP A 284 10.32 -6.95 -30.00
CA ASP A 284 9.31 -6.45 -30.93
C ASP A 284 9.53 -4.96 -31.27
N LYS A 285 10.40 -4.70 -32.26
CA LYS A 285 10.72 -3.32 -32.72
C LYS A 285 9.67 -2.74 -33.69
N SER A 286 8.52 -3.38 -33.90
CA SER A 286 7.55 -3.00 -34.92
C SER A 286 6.34 -2.22 -34.39
N ALA A 287 6.59 -1.09 -33.72
CA ALA A 287 5.53 -0.20 -33.24
C ALA A 287 4.64 0.40 -34.35
N ASP A 288 5.05 0.29 -35.63
CA ASP A 288 4.38 0.90 -36.79
C ASP A 288 3.55 -0.08 -37.66
N SER A 289 3.35 -1.34 -37.25
CA SER A 289 2.40 -2.22 -37.94
C SER A 289 0.95 -1.90 -37.52
N PRO A 290 0.01 -1.65 -38.47
CA PRO A 290 -1.41 -1.42 -38.16
C PRO A 290 -2.10 -2.64 -37.53
N VAL A 291 -1.48 -3.81 -37.63
CA VAL A 291 -1.88 -5.05 -36.95
C VAL A 291 -1.00 -5.17 -35.73
N GLY A 292 -1.51 -4.72 -34.59
CA GLY A 292 -0.82 -4.73 -33.30
C GLY A 292 -0.31 -6.12 -32.95
N THR A 293 0.85 -6.15 -32.29
CA THR A 293 1.51 -7.34 -31.76
C THR A 293 0.48 -8.24 -31.05
N ASP A 294 0.59 -9.57 -31.17
CA ASP A 294 -0.36 -10.50 -30.54
C ASP A 294 -0.47 -10.28 -29.02
N PHE A 295 0.57 -9.69 -28.44
CA PHE A 295 0.62 -9.24 -27.06
C PHE A 295 -0.21 -7.96 -26.79
N PHE A 296 -0.23 -6.97 -27.68
CA PHE A 296 -1.18 -5.84 -27.55
C PHE A 296 -2.62 -6.34 -27.58
N ARG A 297 -2.94 -7.35 -28.41
CA ARG A 297 -4.27 -7.98 -28.42
C ARG A 297 -4.57 -8.71 -27.11
N LEU A 298 -3.58 -9.36 -26.51
CA LEU A 298 -3.72 -10.00 -25.20
C LEU A 298 -4.17 -8.98 -24.14
N ILE A 299 -3.48 -7.84 -24.02
CA ILE A 299 -3.85 -6.77 -23.06
C ILE A 299 -5.29 -6.27 -23.29
N ASN A 300 -5.71 -6.13 -24.55
CA ASN A 300 -7.11 -5.74 -24.81
C ASN A 300 -8.10 -6.80 -24.31
N LYS A 301 -7.79 -8.09 -24.47
CA LYS A 301 -8.63 -9.19 -23.94
C LYS A 301 -8.62 -9.21 -22.41
N GLU A 302 -7.50 -8.88 -21.78
CA GLU A 302 -7.37 -8.76 -20.32
C GLU A 302 -8.23 -7.61 -19.76
N LEU A 303 -8.31 -6.47 -20.44
CA LEU A 303 -9.20 -5.40 -20.01
C LEU A 303 -10.67 -5.75 -20.30
N LEU A 304 -10.95 -6.36 -21.44
CA LEU A 304 -12.32 -6.71 -21.84
C LEU A 304 -12.97 -7.71 -20.87
N ILE A 305 -12.20 -8.66 -20.34
CA ILE A 305 -12.72 -9.60 -19.34
C ILE A 305 -13.07 -8.91 -18.01
N LEU A 306 -12.40 -7.81 -17.67
CA LEU A 306 -12.71 -7.03 -16.46
C LEU A 306 -13.99 -6.21 -16.60
N GLU A 307 -14.61 -6.13 -17.79
CA GLU A 307 -15.97 -5.59 -17.96
C GLU A 307 -17.05 -6.57 -17.50
N ASP A 308 -16.71 -7.85 -17.35
CA ASP A 308 -17.67 -8.90 -17.02
C ASP A 308 -17.97 -8.95 -15.51
N ARG A 309 -19.24 -8.73 -15.16
CA ARG A 309 -19.69 -8.70 -13.77
C ARG A 309 -19.47 -10.03 -13.02
N ASP A 310 -19.59 -11.17 -13.69
CA ASP A 310 -19.37 -12.46 -13.02
C ASP A 310 -17.89 -12.66 -12.71
N VAL A 311 -16.99 -12.28 -13.62
CA VAL A 311 -15.54 -12.29 -13.39
C VAL A 311 -15.18 -11.40 -12.19
N LEU A 312 -15.63 -10.14 -12.18
CA LEU A 312 -15.40 -9.23 -11.05
C LEU A 312 -16.01 -9.77 -9.76
N HIS A 313 -17.20 -10.37 -9.82
CA HIS A 313 -17.84 -10.97 -8.66
C HIS A 313 -17.03 -12.15 -8.09
N ARG A 314 -16.47 -13.02 -8.95
CA ARG A 314 -15.59 -14.11 -8.51
C ARG A 314 -14.29 -13.57 -7.92
N LEU A 315 -13.65 -12.59 -8.55
CA LEU A 315 -12.46 -11.90 -8.01
C LEU A 315 -12.76 -11.29 -6.65
N SER A 316 -13.91 -10.63 -6.48
CA SER A 316 -14.33 -10.03 -5.20
C SER A 316 -14.53 -11.04 -4.07
N ARG A 317 -14.61 -12.33 -4.39
CA ARG A 317 -14.67 -13.46 -3.45
C ARG A 317 -13.35 -14.22 -3.37
N ASP A 318 -12.25 -13.52 -3.66
CA ASP A 318 -10.87 -13.98 -3.56
C ASP A 318 -10.56 -15.18 -4.48
N ALA A 319 -11.33 -15.38 -5.54
CA ALA A 319 -11.07 -16.42 -6.53
C ALA A 319 -10.00 -15.99 -7.53
N VAL A 320 -9.18 -16.94 -7.99
CA VAL A 320 -8.21 -16.71 -9.07
C VAL A 320 -8.87 -16.99 -10.42
N ILE A 321 -8.76 -16.04 -11.35
CA ILE A 321 -9.25 -16.20 -12.73
C ILE A 321 -8.06 -16.43 -13.66
N GLU A 322 -8.05 -17.54 -14.38
CA GLU A 322 -7.08 -17.85 -15.41
C GLU A 322 -7.67 -17.58 -16.79
N LEU A 323 -7.14 -16.60 -17.50
CA LEU A 323 -7.41 -16.36 -18.91
C LEU A 323 -6.41 -17.13 -19.77
N GLN A 324 -6.92 -17.90 -20.73
CA GLN A 324 -6.13 -18.59 -21.75
C GLN A 324 -6.31 -17.88 -23.10
N ASN A 325 -5.21 -17.60 -23.79
CA ASN A 325 -5.22 -17.00 -25.13
C ASN A 325 -4.06 -17.54 -25.96
N GLY A 326 -4.30 -18.63 -26.69
CA GLY A 326 -3.27 -19.35 -27.43
C GLY A 326 -2.21 -19.93 -26.48
N ALA A 327 -0.96 -19.49 -26.65
CA ALA A 327 0.15 -19.91 -25.78
C ALA A 327 0.24 -19.10 -24.47
N TRP A 328 -0.55 -18.03 -24.34
CA TRP A 328 -0.54 -17.20 -23.14
C TRP A 328 -1.51 -17.72 -22.10
N ARG A 329 -1.05 -17.76 -20.85
CA ARG A 329 -1.89 -17.90 -19.66
C ARG A 329 -1.76 -16.64 -18.84
N VAL A 330 -2.86 -16.10 -18.33
CA VAL A 330 -2.88 -14.88 -17.52
C VAL A 330 -3.70 -15.14 -16.28
N PHE A 331 -3.17 -14.81 -15.11
CA PHE A 331 -3.81 -15.02 -13.83
C PHE A 331 -4.20 -13.69 -13.21
N PHE A 332 -5.48 -13.54 -12.88
CA PHE A 332 -6.03 -12.42 -12.14
C PHE A 332 -6.26 -12.83 -10.69
N GLU A 333 -5.68 -12.09 -9.76
CA GLU A 333 -5.79 -12.33 -8.32
C GLU A 333 -5.85 -11.01 -7.56
N LEU A 334 -6.71 -10.93 -6.54
CA LEU A 334 -6.76 -9.78 -5.65
C LEU A 334 -5.88 -9.99 -4.41
N SER A 335 -5.21 -8.93 -3.97
CA SER A 335 -4.44 -8.90 -2.73
C SER A 335 -4.74 -7.62 -1.94
N ARG A 336 -4.07 -7.46 -0.79
CA ARG A 336 -4.17 -6.27 0.08
C ARG A 336 -5.61 -5.88 0.44
N HIS A 337 -6.40 -6.86 0.87
CA HIS A 337 -7.84 -6.68 1.15
C HIS A 337 -8.61 -6.07 -0.04
N LYS A 338 -8.29 -6.54 -1.25
CA LYS A 338 -8.96 -6.20 -2.53
C LYS A 338 -8.60 -4.80 -3.06
N SER A 339 -7.53 -4.20 -2.54
CA SER A 339 -7.00 -2.92 -3.05
C SER A 339 -5.98 -3.06 -4.17
N CYS A 340 -5.48 -4.27 -4.42
CA CYS A 340 -4.51 -4.53 -5.48
C CYS A 340 -4.97 -5.70 -6.35
N LEU A 341 -5.02 -5.49 -7.67
CA LEU A 341 -5.27 -6.53 -8.66
C LEU A 341 -3.96 -6.91 -9.34
N HIS A 342 -3.59 -8.18 -9.26
CA HIS A 342 -2.46 -8.75 -9.94
C HIS A 342 -2.89 -9.35 -11.27
N VAL A 343 -2.14 -9.04 -12.33
CA VAL A 343 -2.27 -9.63 -13.66
C VAL A 343 -0.94 -10.31 -14.00
N CYS A 344 -0.85 -11.61 -13.78
CA CYS A 344 0.40 -12.37 -13.93
C CYS A 344 0.40 -13.22 -15.20
N TRP A 345 1.41 -13.06 -16.06
CA TRP A 345 1.54 -13.86 -17.28
C TRP A 345 2.34 -15.13 -17.05
N GLN A 346 1.90 -16.22 -17.67
CA GLN A 346 2.47 -17.58 -17.71
C GLN A 346 2.54 -18.32 -16.36
N GLU A 347 2.80 -17.62 -15.26
CA GLU A 347 2.89 -18.17 -13.92
C GLU A 347 1.96 -17.44 -12.95
N MET A 348 1.44 -18.20 -11.99
CA MET A 348 0.75 -17.60 -10.83
C MET A 348 1.78 -16.93 -9.93
N ARG A 349 1.35 -15.87 -9.26
CA ARG A 349 2.18 -15.19 -8.27
C ARG A 349 2.62 -16.17 -7.18
N SER A 350 3.92 -16.21 -6.90
CA SER A 350 4.42 -16.74 -5.64
C SER A 350 4.58 -15.57 -4.68
N TYR A 351 3.93 -15.61 -3.52
CA TYR A 351 4.14 -14.62 -2.47
C TYR A 351 4.80 -15.27 -1.27
N SER A 352 5.67 -14.52 -0.61
CA SER A 352 6.29 -14.97 0.62
C SER A 352 5.28 -14.90 1.77
N GLY A 353 5.17 -15.98 2.55
CA GLY A 353 4.44 -15.95 3.80
C GLY A 353 5.32 -15.44 4.94
N LEU A 354 4.72 -15.14 6.10
CA LEU A 354 5.51 -14.79 7.30
C LEU A 354 6.55 -15.88 7.67
N ALA A 355 6.27 -17.14 7.30
CA ALA A 355 7.19 -18.26 7.51
C ALA A 355 8.52 -18.10 6.75
N ASP A 356 8.50 -17.49 5.56
CA ASP A 356 9.71 -17.29 4.76
C ASP A 356 10.67 -16.29 5.40
N TYR A 357 10.12 -15.28 6.09
CA TYR A 357 10.89 -14.33 6.88
C TYR A 357 11.51 -15.02 8.11
N LEU A 358 10.74 -15.82 8.85
CA LEU A 358 11.25 -16.56 10.01
C LEU A 358 12.29 -17.63 9.61
N ASN A 359 12.13 -18.27 8.45
CA ASN A 359 13.09 -19.26 7.94
C ASN A 359 14.49 -18.67 7.68
N GLN A 360 14.58 -17.35 7.48
CA GLN A 360 15.83 -16.63 7.32
C GLN A 360 16.47 -16.20 8.66
N MET A 361 15.83 -16.53 9.79
CA MET A 361 16.21 -16.16 11.16
C MET A 361 16.33 -17.44 12.01
N PRO A 362 17.40 -18.24 11.83
CA PRO A 362 17.51 -19.57 12.41
C PRO A 362 17.49 -19.59 13.94
N THR A 363 18.03 -18.57 14.60
CA THR A 363 18.09 -18.49 16.07
C THR A 363 16.71 -18.25 16.65
N LEU A 364 16.00 -17.24 16.14
CA LEU A 364 14.63 -16.93 16.51
C LEU A 364 13.69 -18.09 16.17
N LYS A 365 13.85 -18.72 15.01
CA LYS A 365 13.07 -19.90 14.62
C LYS A 365 13.21 -21.03 15.63
N LYS A 366 14.45 -21.38 15.99
CA LYS A 366 14.72 -22.42 17.00
C LYS A 366 14.11 -22.08 18.36
N THR A 367 14.16 -20.81 18.76
CA THR A 367 13.50 -20.33 19.99
C THR A 367 12.00 -20.50 19.90
N ALA A 368 11.36 -20.09 18.80
CA ALA A 368 9.93 -20.26 18.59
C ALA A 368 9.51 -21.73 18.60
N GLU A 369 10.31 -22.62 18.01
CA GLU A 369 10.09 -24.08 18.04
C GLU A 369 10.21 -24.65 19.47
N THR A 370 11.12 -24.11 20.29
CA THR A 370 11.30 -24.53 21.69
C THR A 370 10.07 -24.19 22.55
N PHE A 371 9.42 -23.06 22.27
CA PHE A 371 8.22 -22.61 22.97
C PHE A 371 6.92 -22.88 22.21
N GLN A 372 6.96 -23.73 21.19
CA GLN A 372 5.79 -24.03 20.39
C GLN A 372 4.68 -24.63 21.27
N ASP A 373 3.48 -24.08 21.16
CA ASP A 373 2.30 -24.50 21.92
C ASP A 373 2.45 -24.45 23.46
N VAL A 374 3.46 -23.72 23.97
CA VAL A 374 3.70 -23.57 25.41
C VAL A 374 2.70 -22.61 26.06
N LEU A 375 2.32 -21.54 25.37
CA LEU A 375 1.34 -20.58 25.86
C LEU A 375 -0.07 -20.94 25.37
N PRO A 376 -1.13 -20.73 26.18
CA PRO A 376 -2.49 -20.72 25.67
C PRO A 376 -2.65 -19.60 24.62
N PRO A 377 -3.74 -19.58 23.84
CA PRO A 377 -4.02 -18.49 22.93
C PRO A 377 -4.11 -17.14 23.66
N LEU A 378 -3.17 -16.24 23.34
CA LEU A 378 -3.02 -14.92 23.94
C LEU A 378 -3.13 -13.82 22.89
N ARG A 379 -3.40 -12.61 23.37
CA ARG A 379 -3.40 -11.39 22.56
C ARG A 379 -2.08 -10.65 22.70
N LEU A 380 -1.59 -10.09 21.61
CA LEU A 380 -0.37 -9.28 21.60
C LEU A 380 -0.68 -7.92 21.01
N MET A 381 -0.19 -6.88 21.66
CA MET A 381 0.05 -5.58 21.04
C MET A 381 1.56 -5.48 20.76
N LEU A 382 1.93 -5.17 19.52
CA LEU A 382 3.31 -4.98 19.10
C LEU A 382 3.50 -3.55 18.59
N VAL A 383 4.42 -2.78 19.17
CA VAL A 383 4.80 -1.46 18.64
C VAL A 383 6.25 -1.55 18.19
N HIS A 384 6.50 -1.55 16.88
CA HIS A 384 7.85 -1.80 16.36
C HIS A 384 8.07 -1.17 14.99
N HIS A 385 9.32 -1.10 14.53
CA HIS A 385 9.65 -0.80 13.14
C HIS A 385 9.14 -1.87 12.15
N ILE A 386 8.88 -1.49 10.91
CA ILE A 386 8.51 -2.43 9.83
C ILE A 386 9.77 -2.88 9.09
N THR A 387 10.22 -4.09 9.36
CA THR A 387 11.35 -4.74 8.66
C THR A 387 11.05 -6.22 8.41
N ALA A 388 11.81 -6.86 7.53
CA ALA A 388 11.74 -8.30 7.28
C ALA A 388 11.85 -9.13 8.58
N GLU A 389 12.73 -8.70 9.49
CA GLU A 389 12.98 -9.36 10.77
C GLU A 389 11.76 -9.31 11.69
N ILE A 390 11.03 -8.19 11.68
CA ILE A 390 9.80 -8.05 12.46
C ILE A 390 8.66 -8.87 11.87
N LEU A 391 8.59 -9.05 10.54
CA LEU A 391 7.66 -10.01 9.94
C LEU A 391 7.97 -11.45 10.41
N GLY A 392 9.26 -11.81 10.47
CA GLY A 392 9.71 -13.08 11.05
C GLY A 392 9.35 -13.21 12.54
N PHE A 393 9.50 -12.14 13.31
CA PHE A 393 9.13 -12.09 14.73
C PHE A 393 7.63 -12.19 14.98
N ILE A 394 6.79 -11.59 14.13
CA ILE A 394 5.33 -11.78 14.18
C ILE A 394 5.00 -13.27 13.99
N ARG A 395 5.64 -13.96 13.04
CA ARG A 395 5.47 -15.42 12.89
C ARG A 395 5.91 -16.17 14.15
N ALA A 396 7.06 -15.82 14.70
CA ALA A 396 7.59 -16.46 15.90
C ALA A 396 6.64 -16.30 17.10
N CYS A 397 6.07 -15.10 17.29
CA CYS A 397 5.06 -14.83 18.30
C CYS A 397 3.80 -15.70 18.10
N ARG A 398 3.33 -15.84 16.86
CA ARG A 398 2.18 -16.72 16.55
C ARG A 398 2.49 -18.19 16.86
N ASN A 399 3.70 -18.67 16.56
CA ASN A 399 4.08 -20.06 16.84
C ASN A 399 4.08 -20.40 18.35
N VAL A 400 4.34 -19.43 19.22
CA VAL A 400 4.40 -19.67 20.68
C VAL A 400 3.05 -19.51 21.40
N GLY A 401 2.03 -18.97 20.73
CA GLY A 401 0.66 -18.84 21.26
C GLY A 401 0.02 -17.44 21.17
N PHE A 402 0.70 -16.43 20.62
CA PHE A 402 0.10 -15.12 20.37
C PHE A 402 -0.73 -15.14 19.08
N ASN A 403 -1.96 -15.62 19.17
CA ASN A 403 -2.78 -15.90 18.00
C ASN A 403 -3.46 -14.66 17.41
N SER A 404 -3.69 -13.63 18.25
CA SER A 404 -4.31 -12.37 17.84
C SER A 404 -3.38 -11.19 18.12
N ILE A 405 -2.80 -10.61 17.07
CA ILE A 405 -1.74 -9.60 17.14
C ILE A 405 -2.19 -8.31 16.48
N ASP A 406 -2.16 -7.21 17.22
CA ASP A 406 -2.28 -5.87 16.65
C ASP A 406 -0.89 -5.24 16.61
N THR A 407 -0.46 -4.74 15.46
CA THR A 407 0.85 -4.12 15.29
C THR A 407 0.72 -2.64 14.96
N PHE A 408 1.41 -1.78 15.71
CA PHE A 408 1.60 -0.38 15.34
C PHE A 408 3.03 -0.20 14.82
N PHE A 409 3.16 0.01 13.52
CA PHE A 409 4.45 0.22 12.88
C PHE A 409 4.92 1.66 13.01
N VAL A 410 6.13 1.82 13.55
CA VAL A 410 6.82 3.11 13.66
C VAL A 410 7.69 3.31 12.42
N LYS A 411 7.33 4.30 11.59
CA LYS A 411 8.02 4.61 10.33
C LYS A 411 8.67 5.99 10.40
N TYR A 412 10.01 6.04 10.38
CA TYR A 412 10.75 7.32 10.34
C TYR A 412 10.93 7.83 8.91
N SER A 413 11.66 7.06 8.10
CA SER A 413 12.05 7.36 6.71
C SER A 413 12.18 6.05 5.93
N GLY A 414 11.99 6.09 4.61
CA GLY A 414 12.12 4.91 3.73
C GLY A 414 10.81 4.40 3.13
N VAL A 415 10.93 3.67 2.02
CA VAL A 415 9.80 3.01 1.34
C VAL A 415 9.60 1.64 1.97
N VAL A 416 8.38 1.33 2.37
CA VAL A 416 8.03 -0.02 2.83
C VAL A 416 7.92 -0.90 1.58
N PRO A 417 8.69 -1.99 1.48
CA PRO A 417 8.59 -2.88 0.33
C PRO A 417 7.18 -3.42 0.16
N ASP A 418 6.72 -3.47 -1.09
CA ASP A 418 5.40 -3.99 -1.45
C ASP A 418 5.19 -5.43 -0.97
N ASP A 419 6.21 -6.28 -1.07
CA ASP A 419 6.20 -7.66 -0.57
C ASP A 419 5.87 -7.76 0.93
N TYR A 420 6.28 -6.77 1.73
CA TYR A 420 5.97 -6.77 3.15
C TYR A 420 4.48 -6.52 3.36
N MET A 421 3.92 -5.57 2.61
CA MET A 421 2.50 -5.24 2.66
C MET A 421 1.64 -6.40 2.14
N GLU A 422 2.06 -7.05 1.06
CA GLU A 422 1.44 -8.29 0.56
C GLU A 422 1.38 -9.36 1.64
N THR A 423 2.49 -9.61 2.32
CA THR A 423 2.56 -10.61 3.38
C THR A 423 1.64 -10.26 4.54
N LEU A 424 1.69 -9.03 5.02
CA LEU A 424 0.93 -8.59 6.20
C LEU A 424 -0.59 -8.58 5.95
N LEU A 425 -1.02 -8.10 4.78
CA LEU A 425 -2.43 -7.99 4.42
C LEU A 425 -3.02 -9.30 3.86
N SER A 426 -2.20 -10.33 3.69
CA SER A 426 -2.66 -11.72 3.43
C SER A 426 -3.18 -12.41 4.71
N LEU A 427 -2.88 -11.86 5.89
CA LEU A 427 -3.32 -12.41 7.17
C LEU A 427 -4.80 -12.09 7.41
N SER A 428 -5.49 -12.97 8.13
CA SER A 428 -6.90 -12.76 8.51
C SER A 428 -7.07 -11.49 9.35
N GLU A 429 -8.01 -10.62 8.95
CA GLU A 429 -8.42 -9.43 9.73
C GLU A 429 -9.06 -9.80 11.08
N GLU A 430 -9.43 -11.06 11.33
CA GLU A 430 -9.92 -11.48 12.65
C GLU A 430 -8.78 -11.55 13.68
N ASP A 431 -7.58 -11.92 13.22
CA ASP A 431 -6.44 -12.27 14.08
C ASP A 431 -5.26 -11.31 13.93
N TYR A 432 -5.21 -10.50 12.88
CA TYR A 432 -4.10 -9.57 12.65
C TYR A 432 -4.58 -8.22 12.14
N HIS A 433 -4.13 -7.16 12.81
CA HIS A 433 -4.27 -5.79 12.34
C HIS A 433 -2.92 -5.09 12.36
N SER A 434 -2.69 -4.22 11.39
CA SER A 434 -1.51 -3.35 11.35
C SER A 434 -1.90 -1.91 11.07
N TYR A 435 -1.22 -0.99 11.74
CA TYR A 435 -1.43 0.46 11.60
C TYR A 435 -0.10 1.18 11.60
N ALA A 436 -0.03 2.34 10.96
CA ALA A 436 1.13 3.22 11.03
C ALA A 436 0.71 4.67 10.81
N LEU A 437 1.57 5.62 11.18
CA LEU A 437 1.39 7.02 10.78
C LEU A 437 1.92 7.28 9.37
N GLN A 438 1.22 8.15 8.65
CA GLN A 438 1.67 8.78 7.42
C GLN A 438 1.91 10.27 7.67
N ARG A 439 3.04 10.75 7.14
CA ARG A 439 3.41 12.16 7.12
C ARG A 439 2.58 12.91 6.06
N ILE A 440 1.97 14.03 6.42
CA ILE A 440 1.27 14.93 5.49
C ILE A 440 1.97 16.28 5.43
N GLU A 441 2.29 16.73 4.22
CA GLU A 441 2.73 18.10 3.97
C GLU A 441 1.51 19.02 3.86
N LYS A 442 1.40 20.02 4.74
CA LYS A 442 0.31 21.01 4.70
C LYS A 442 0.77 22.22 3.87
N SER A 443 0.09 22.50 2.76
CA SER A 443 0.34 23.69 1.93
C SER A 443 0.37 24.97 2.77
N GLY A 444 1.45 25.74 2.67
CA GLY A 444 1.62 27.00 3.42
C GLY A 444 2.01 26.84 4.90
N SER A 445 2.24 25.62 5.39
CA SER A 445 2.74 25.34 6.73
C SER A 445 4.07 24.58 6.68
N VAL A 446 5.05 25.04 7.44
CA VAL A 446 6.32 24.33 7.66
C VAL A 446 6.13 23.12 8.60
N ARG A 447 5.03 23.11 9.38
CA ARG A 447 4.68 21.98 10.24
C ARG A 447 3.99 20.88 9.45
N VAL A 448 4.51 19.70 9.68
CA VAL A 448 4.07 18.43 9.15
C VAL A 448 2.88 17.93 9.96
N GLY A 449 1.80 17.55 9.28
CA GLY A 449 0.70 16.83 9.91
C GLY A 449 0.95 15.33 9.93
N PHE A 450 0.23 14.62 10.78
CA PHE A 450 0.20 13.16 10.79
C PHE A 450 -1.24 12.67 10.63
N GLN A 451 -1.41 11.56 9.92
CA GLN A 451 -2.66 10.79 9.85
C GLN A 451 -2.31 9.31 9.90
N LEU A 452 -3.32 8.44 9.99
CA LEU A 452 -3.12 7.01 9.84
C LEU A 452 -2.91 6.67 8.36
N SER A 453 -1.91 5.84 8.08
CA SER A 453 -1.64 5.36 6.73
C SER A 453 -2.76 4.45 6.24
N ARG A 454 -3.25 4.71 5.02
CA ARG A 454 -4.23 3.86 4.32
C ARG A 454 -3.61 2.61 3.68
N GLN A 455 -2.28 2.47 3.73
CA GLN A 455 -1.58 1.32 3.16
C GLN A 455 -1.76 0.04 3.99
N TYR A 456 -2.09 0.15 5.28
CA TYR A 456 -2.18 -0.99 6.20
C TYR A 456 -3.63 -1.48 6.36
N SER A 457 -3.98 -2.06 7.51
CA SER A 457 -5.34 -2.51 7.79
C SER A 457 -6.35 -1.35 7.74
N SER A 458 -7.61 -1.68 7.45
CA SER A 458 -8.67 -0.67 7.35
C SER A 458 -8.75 0.19 8.61
N ILE A 459 -8.92 1.49 8.38
CA ILE A 459 -9.06 2.50 9.43
C ILE A 459 -10.53 2.85 9.70
N ASP A 460 -11.50 2.19 9.06
CA ASP A 460 -12.94 2.50 9.17
C ASP A 460 -13.41 2.55 10.63
N THR A 461 -12.83 1.72 11.48
CA THR A 461 -13.18 1.64 12.92
C THR A 461 -12.40 2.63 13.80
N ILE A 462 -11.35 3.29 13.29
CA ILE A 462 -10.52 4.31 13.97
C ILE A 462 -10.53 5.67 13.25
N GLN A 463 -11.51 5.93 12.39
CA GLN A 463 -11.56 7.16 11.60
C GLN A 463 -11.59 8.43 12.47
N SER A 464 -12.22 8.38 13.64
CA SER A 464 -12.23 9.50 14.59
C SER A 464 -10.84 9.89 15.09
N LEU A 465 -9.94 8.92 15.27
CA LEU A 465 -8.53 9.18 15.61
C LEU A 465 -7.80 9.83 14.44
N ASP A 466 -8.05 9.35 13.21
CA ASP A 466 -7.44 9.89 12.00
C ASP A 466 -7.76 11.37 11.80
N GLU A 467 -9.04 11.73 11.93
CA GLU A 467 -9.53 13.10 11.88
C GLU A 467 -8.89 13.97 12.97
N HIS A 468 -8.75 13.41 14.18
CA HIS A 468 -8.12 14.10 15.30
C HIS A 468 -6.63 14.40 15.06
N LEU A 469 -5.89 13.42 14.53
CA LEU A 469 -4.48 13.56 14.17
C LEU A 469 -4.29 14.61 13.07
N ALA A 470 -5.15 14.60 12.05
CA ALA A 470 -5.09 15.56 10.94
C ALA A 470 -5.40 17.00 11.38
N ALA A 471 -6.32 17.17 12.33
CA ALA A 471 -6.78 18.48 12.82
C ALA A 471 -5.79 19.22 13.72
N ARG A 472 -4.76 18.55 14.26
CA ARG A 472 -3.81 19.14 15.22
C ARG A 472 -2.36 19.01 14.76
N ASP A 473 -1.51 19.83 15.36
CA ASP A 473 -0.06 19.77 15.15
C ASP A 473 0.57 18.96 16.29
N TYR A 474 0.77 17.67 16.05
CA TYR A 474 1.50 16.79 16.94
C TYR A 474 2.97 16.69 16.52
N SER A 475 3.88 16.51 17.49
CA SER A 475 5.19 15.95 17.19
C SER A 475 5.02 14.51 16.72
N PHE A 476 5.98 13.97 15.95
CA PHE A 476 5.93 12.56 15.53
C PHE A 476 5.77 11.61 16.73
N PHE A 477 6.49 11.89 17.81
CA PHE A 477 6.48 11.09 19.02
C PHE A 477 5.12 11.15 19.73
N ASP A 478 4.52 12.33 19.86
CA ASP A 478 3.21 12.49 20.49
C ASP A 478 2.08 11.88 19.65
N ALA A 479 2.15 12.05 18.32
CA ALA A 479 1.22 11.40 17.40
C ALA A 479 1.30 9.87 17.52
N THR A 480 2.53 9.33 17.60
CA THR A 480 2.77 7.90 17.74
C THR A 480 2.26 7.39 19.09
N ARG A 481 2.52 8.10 20.19
CA ARG A 481 2.00 7.79 21.53
C ARG A 481 0.48 7.74 21.53
N LEU A 482 -0.16 8.74 20.93
CA LEU A 482 -1.61 8.82 20.85
C LEU A 482 -2.17 7.63 20.06
N ALA A 483 -1.65 7.38 18.86
CA ALA A 483 -2.16 6.35 17.97
C ALA A 483 -1.87 4.92 18.47
N ALA A 484 -0.66 4.63 18.94
CA ALA A 484 -0.32 3.34 19.53
C ALA A 484 -1.10 3.07 20.82
N GLY A 485 -1.29 4.10 21.65
CA GLY A 485 -2.11 4.01 22.86
C GLY A 485 -3.60 3.79 22.56
N HIS A 486 -4.13 4.41 21.50
CA HIS A 486 -5.48 4.13 21.01
C HIS A 486 -5.64 2.66 20.64
N VAL A 487 -4.75 2.13 19.80
CA VAL A 487 -4.78 0.71 19.39
C VAL A 487 -4.62 -0.21 20.60
N PHE A 488 -3.72 0.11 21.54
CA PHE A 488 -3.57 -0.64 22.79
C PHE A 488 -4.88 -0.70 23.59
N MET A 489 -5.56 0.44 23.80
CA MET A 489 -6.82 0.48 24.55
C MET A 489 -7.94 -0.30 23.84
N ARG A 490 -7.98 -0.27 22.51
CA ARG A 490 -8.91 -1.10 21.73
C ARG A 490 -8.64 -2.60 21.92
N LYS A 491 -7.37 -3.02 21.83
CA LYS A 491 -6.96 -4.41 22.04
C LYS A 491 -7.25 -4.86 23.48
N ALA A 492 -7.01 -3.99 24.47
CA ALA A 492 -7.34 -4.24 25.87
C ALA A 492 -8.85 -4.42 26.08
N ALA A 493 -9.68 -3.60 25.44
CA ALA A 493 -11.13 -3.75 25.49
C ALA A 493 -11.62 -5.06 24.85
N GLN A 494 -11.09 -5.43 23.69
CA GLN A 494 -11.38 -6.73 23.07
C GLN A 494 -10.95 -7.88 23.97
N THR A 495 -9.76 -7.78 24.59
CA THR A 495 -9.24 -8.78 25.52
C THR A 495 -10.17 -8.95 26.73
N TYR A 496 -10.62 -7.83 27.30
CA TYR A 496 -11.59 -7.82 28.40
C TYR A 496 -12.90 -8.52 28.03
N LEU A 497 -13.50 -8.15 26.89
CA LEU A 497 -14.78 -8.72 26.43
C LEU A 497 -14.72 -10.23 26.15
N HIS A 498 -13.53 -10.75 25.80
CA HIS A 498 -13.30 -12.17 25.56
C HIS A 498 -12.71 -12.91 26.78
N ASN A 499 -12.61 -12.26 27.94
CA ASN A 499 -12.02 -12.81 29.16
C ASN A 499 -10.62 -13.44 28.92
N GLY A 500 -9.79 -12.74 28.15
CA GLY A 500 -8.44 -13.18 27.80
C GLY A 500 -7.34 -12.46 28.57
N LYS A 501 -6.10 -12.82 28.24
CA LYS A 501 -4.89 -12.13 28.69
C LYS A 501 -4.16 -11.53 27.48
N MET A 502 -3.43 -10.44 27.70
CA MET A 502 -2.62 -9.78 26.68
C MET A 502 -1.25 -9.34 27.18
N LEU A 503 -0.30 -9.26 26.25
CA LEU A 503 1.03 -8.69 26.44
C LEU A 503 1.22 -7.48 25.53
N LEU A 504 2.02 -6.50 25.95
CA LEU A 504 2.55 -5.46 25.07
C LEU A 504 4.06 -5.64 24.92
N ILE A 505 4.52 -5.75 23.66
CA ILE A 505 5.94 -5.67 23.29
C ILE A 505 6.12 -4.35 22.54
N GLU A 506 7.08 -3.52 22.94
CA GLU A 506 7.31 -2.24 22.28
C GLU A 506 8.79 -1.86 22.10
N ASP A 507 9.03 -1.11 21.03
CA ASP A 507 10.27 -0.43 20.70
C ASP A 507 10.09 1.09 20.94
N GLY A 508 10.47 1.54 22.14
CA GLY A 508 10.74 2.93 22.43
C GLY A 508 9.74 3.66 23.34
N GLY A 509 9.06 2.94 24.23
CA GLY A 509 8.32 3.49 25.37
C GLY A 509 7.21 4.48 25.02
N TYR A 510 6.40 4.13 24.02
CA TYR A 510 5.25 4.94 23.63
C TYR A 510 4.05 4.72 24.54
N VAL A 511 3.84 3.50 25.05
CA VAL A 511 2.60 3.13 25.76
C VAL A 511 2.86 2.70 27.21
N SER A 512 3.80 1.77 27.48
CA SER A 512 4.09 1.25 28.83
C SER A 512 4.31 2.34 29.88
N PRO A 513 5.17 3.37 29.63
CA PRO A 513 5.41 4.41 30.63
C PRO A 513 4.12 5.17 30.99
N LEU A 514 3.29 5.50 29.98
CA LEU A 514 2.05 6.24 30.19
C LEU A 514 1.01 5.41 30.93
N ILE A 515 0.82 4.14 30.57
CA ILE A 515 -0.16 3.27 31.23
C ILE A 515 0.22 3.02 32.70
N ASN A 516 1.50 2.74 32.98
CA ASN A 516 1.97 2.62 34.36
C ASN A 516 1.76 3.92 35.14
N GLN A 517 2.16 5.05 34.56
CA GLN A 517 1.96 6.37 35.18
C GLN A 517 0.47 6.64 35.46
N PHE A 518 -0.43 6.42 34.50
CA PHE A 518 -1.86 6.67 34.66
C PHE A 518 -2.47 5.82 35.77
N CYS A 519 -2.05 4.56 35.89
CA CYS A 519 -2.48 3.68 36.97
C CYS A 519 -1.98 4.16 38.35
N LEU A 520 -0.74 4.64 38.42
CA LEU A 520 -0.13 5.14 39.67
C LEU A 520 -0.68 6.51 40.08
N GLU A 521 -1.09 7.33 39.12
CA GLU A 521 -1.80 8.60 39.33
C GLU A 521 -3.29 8.41 39.68
N GLY A 522 -3.81 7.18 39.63
CA GLY A 522 -5.20 6.88 39.99
C GLY A 522 -6.22 7.32 38.94
N LYS A 523 -5.84 7.33 37.66
CA LYS A 523 -6.77 7.62 36.56
C LYS A 523 -7.83 6.51 36.40
N THR A 524 -9.02 6.91 35.98
CA THR A 524 -10.10 5.98 35.63
C THR A 524 -9.94 5.45 34.20
N LEU A 525 -10.68 4.39 33.86
CA LEU A 525 -10.77 3.90 32.48
C LEU A 525 -11.27 5.00 31.53
N GLY A 526 -12.27 5.78 31.94
CA GLY A 526 -12.81 6.89 31.17
C GLY A 526 -11.75 7.97 30.88
N ASP A 527 -10.91 8.31 31.86
CA ASP A 527 -9.81 9.26 31.67
C ASP A 527 -8.78 8.78 30.63
N ALA A 528 -8.43 7.49 30.69
CA ALA A 528 -7.48 6.88 29.77
C ALA A 528 -8.03 6.79 28.34
N LEU A 529 -9.28 6.33 28.18
CA LEU A 529 -9.95 6.27 26.88
C LEU A 529 -10.07 7.66 26.25
N ASN A 530 -10.42 8.68 27.05
CA ASN A 530 -10.48 10.05 26.58
C ASN A 530 -9.10 10.58 26.15
N TYR A 531 -8.05 10.30 26.93
CA TYR A 531 -6.67 10.70 26.58
C TYR A 531 -6.23 10.10 25.23
N PHE A 532 -6.58 8.85 24.96
CA PHE A 532 -6.24 8.16 23.71
C PHE A 532 -7.28 8.32 22.60
N HIS A 533 -8.27 9.20 22.77
CA HIS A 533 -9.34 9.44 21.79
C HIS A 533 -10.09 8.18 21.36
N VAL A 534 -10.38 7.29 22.31
CA VAL A 534 -11.12 6.04 22.08
C VAL A 534 -12.58 6.23 22.48
N ASP A 535 -13.51 5.94 21.56
CA ASP A 535 -14.93 5.93 21.88
C ASP A 535 -15.31 4.62 22.60
N PRO A 536 -15.73 4.66 23.89
CA PRO A 536 -16.14 3.46 24.61
C PRO A 536 -17.37 2.78 24.00
N ALA A 537 -18.28 3.54 23.37
CA ALA A 537 -19.48 2.99 22.76
C ALA A 537 -19.15 2.15 21.52
N GLY A 538 -18.24 2.63 20.67
CA GLY A 538 -17.70 1.89 19.53
C GLY A 538 -16.97 0.59 19.91
N LEU A 539 -16.53 0.45 21.16
CA LEU A 539 -15.91 -0.76 21.69
C LEU A 539 -16.88 -1.74 22.38
N GLY A 540 -18.15 -1.38 22.53
CA GLY A 540 -19.11 -2.20 23.27
C GLY A 540 -18.83 -2.28 24.77
N LEU A 541 -18.07 -1.33 25.34
CA LEU A 541 -17.80 -1.29 26.77
C LEU A 541 -19.01 -0.69 27.53
N PRO A 542 -19.49 -1.34 28.61
CA PRO A 542 -20.52 -0.79 29.48
C PRO A 542 -20.10 0.55 30.10
N LYS A 543 -21.02 1.52 30.16
CA LYS A 543 -20.74 2.87 30.70
C LYS A 543 -20.36 2.84 32.18
N GLU A 544 -20.80 1.82 32.91
CA GLU A 544 -20.52 1.58 34.32
C GLU A 544 -19.04 1.27 34.58
N LEU A 545 -18.29 0.86 33.55
CA LEU A 545 -16.85 0.62 33.66
C LEU A 545 -16.02 1.90 33.57
N LEU A 546 -16.54 2.98 32.99
CA LEU A 546 -15.81 4.24 32.81
C LEU A 546 -15.24 4.82 34.13
N PRO A 547 -15.97 4.84 35.27
CA PRO A 547 -15.42 5.32 36.54
C PRO A 547 -14.48 4.32 37.24
N VAL A 548 -14.33 3.08 36.75
CA VAL A 548 -13.44 2.08 37.35
C VAL A 548 -11.98 2.54 37.20
N MET A 549 -11.16 2.33 38.23
CA MET A 549 -9.74 2.66 38.18
C MET A 549 -9.05 1.85 37.07
N LEU A 550 -8.25 2.52 36.24
CA LEU A 550 -7.59 1.89 35.09
C LEU A 550 -6.78 0.65 35.52
N ARG A 551 -6.07 0.77 36.65
CA ARG A 551 -5.27 -0.32 37.20
C ARG A 551 -6.10 -1.56 37.53
N ASP A 552 -7.32 -1.38 38.04
CA ASP A 552 -8.17 -2.47 38.50
C ASP A 552 -8.83 -3.15 37.29
N TRP A 553 -9.16 -2.37 36.25
CA TRP A 553 -9.66 -2.88 34.97
C TRP A 553 -8.61 -3.65 34.16
N LEU A 554 -7.35 -3.17 34.14
CA LEU A 554 -6.24 -3.83 33.43
C LEU A 554 -5.69 -5.06 34.17
N SER A 555 -5.71 -5.08 35.50
CA SER A 555 -5.16 -6.19 36.30
C SER A 555 -5.61 -7.61 35.87
N PRO A 556 -6.89 -7.88 35.59
CA PRO A 556 -7.30 -9.22 35.16
C PRO A 556 -6.81 -9.61 33.77
N LEU A 557 -6.49 -8.66 32.88
CA LEU A 557 -6.22 -8.93 31.46
C LEU A 557 -4.77 -8.67 31.02
N LEU A 558 -4.03 -7.78 31.67
CA LEU A 558 -2.68 -7.38 31.24
C LEU A 558 -1.61 -8.18 31.99
N VAL A 559 -0.79 -8.93 31.25
CA VAL A 559 0.36 -9.68 31.78
C VAL A 559 1.47 -8.73 32.23
N GLY A 560 1.81 -7.75 31.38
CA GLY A 560 2.91 -6.83 31.60
C GLY A 560 3.42 -6.25 30.29
N PHE A 561 4.65 -5.74 30.34
CA PHE A 561 5.28 -5.02 29.24
C PHE A 561 6.67 -5.60 28.95
N VAL A 562 7.06 -5.61 27.67
CA VAL A 562 8.43 -5.93 27.24
C VAL A 562 8.97 -4.80 26.37
N GLU A 563 10.11 -4.24 26.76
CA GLU A 563 10.76 -3.11 26.08
C GLU A 563 12.04 -3.52 25.34
N HIS A 564 12.14 -3.10 24.07
CA HIS A 564 13.26 -3.39 23.20
C HIS A 564 14.43 -2.40 23.36
N THR A 565 14.15 -1.11 23.57
CA THR A 565 15.16 -0.04 23.37
C THR A 565 15.44 0.80 24.60
N ARG A 566 16.62 1.43 24.59
CA ARG A 566 17.10 2.29 25.69
C ARG A 566 16.16 3.46 25.97
N ASN A 567 15.62 4.11 24.95
CA ASN A 567 14.70 5.23 25.12
C ASN A 567 13.44 4.84 25.89
N GLY A 568 12.88 3.66 25.59
CA GLY A 568 11.72 3.17 26.31
C GLY A 568 12.07 2.66 27.71
N TYR A 569 13.25 2.07 27.89
CA TYR A 569 13.77 1.72 29.21
C TYR A 569 13.89 2.96 30.10
N ASP A 570 14.53 4.03 29.61
CA ASP A 570 14.73 5.27 30.36
C ASP A 570 13.38 5.93 30.69
N ALA A 571 12.42 5.93 29.77
CA ALA A 571 11.07 6.44 30.04
C ALA A 571 10.33 5.64 31.13
N ASN A 572 10.46 4.31 31.15
CA ASN A 572 9.90 3.48 32.22
C ASN A 572 10.66 3.70 33.55
N TYR A 573 11.98 3.86 33.49
CA TYR A 573 12.82 4.12 34.66
C TYR A 573 12.45 5.46 35.32
N ASP A 574 12.14 6.50 34.53
CA ASP A 574 11.67 7.78 35.05
C ASP A 574 10.34 7.64 35.80
N VAL A 575 9.43 6.79 35.33
CA VAL A 575 8.18 6.47 36.04
C VAL A 575 8.48 5.75 37.35
N GLU A 576 9.30 4.69 37.32
CA GLU A 576 9.67 3.95 38.53
C GLU A 576 10.36 4.85 39.55
N LYS A 577 11.31 5.70 39.12
CA LYS A 577 12.00 6.67 39.96
C LYS A 577 11.03 7.67 40.60
N ARG A 578 10.03 8.14 39.84
CA ARG A 578 9.03 9.11 40.32
C ARG A 578 8.08 8.51 41.36
N PHE A 579 7.67 7.26 41.19
CA PHE A 579 6.65 6.63 42.04
C PHE A 579 7.19 5.57 43.01
N GLY A 580 8.48 5.23 42.93
CA GLY A 580 9.15 4.17 43.69
C GLY A 580 8.77 2.74 43.31
N ARG A 581 7.96 2.57 42.26
CA ARG A 581 7.45 1.28 41.76
C ARG A 581 6.82 1.43 40.37
N MET A 582 6.55 0.31 39.73
CA MET A 582 5.63 0.22 38.59
C MET A 582 4.26 -0.31 39.03
N GLN A 583 3.24 -0.18 38.18
CA GLN A 583 1.94 -0.84 38.42
C GLN A 583 1.95 -2.28 37.89
N PHE A 584 2.57 -2.48 36.72
CA PHE A 584 2.75 -3.77 36.07
C PHE A 584 4.25 -4.02 35.86
N PRO A 585 4.71 -5.28 35.85
CA PRO A 585 6.11 -5.58 35.54
C PRO A 585 6.46 -5.11 34.11
N VAL A 586 7.65 -4.53 33.96
CA VAL A 586 8.23 -4.18 32.67
C VAL A 586 9.55 -4.95 32.54
N CYS A 587 9.59 -5.95 31.67
CA CYS A 587 10.84 -6.62 31.32
C CYS A 587 11.52 -5.86 30.17
N SER A 588 12.84 -5.79 30.14
CA SER A 588 13.55 -5.03 29.12
C SER A 588 14.82 -5.74 28.67
N ILE A 589 15.00 -5.86 27.36
CA ILE A 589 16.28 -6.30 26.78
C ILE A 589 17.22 -5.12 26.49
N ALA A 590 16.72 -3.88 26.58
CA ALA A 590 17.37 -2.67 26.09
C ALA A 590 18.81 -2.42 26.58
N ILE A 591 19.17 -2.99 27.73
CA ILE A 591 20.46 -2.80 28.40
C ILE A 591 21.18 -4.13 28.66
N SER A 592 20.72 -5.22 28.04
CA SER A 592 21.36 -6.53 28.10
C SER A 592 22.77 -6.47 27.51
N ASP A 593 23.61 -7.45 27.86
CA ASP A 593 24.97 -7.52 27.34
C ASP A 593 24.97 -7.67 25.80
N LEU A 594 23.98 -8.37 25.26
CA LEU A 594 23.77 -8.51 23.82
C LEU A 594 23.47 -7.16 23.14
N LYS A 595 22.56 -6.36 23.74
CA LYS A 595 22.19 -5.03 23.20
C LYS A 595 23.32 -4.01 23.37
N ARG A 596 24.05 -4.05 24.49
CA ARG A 596 25.13 -3.08 24.77
C ARG A 596 26.45 -3.41 24.10
N GLY A 597 26.67 -4.68 23.73
CA GLY A 597 27.90 -5.14 23.08
C GLY A 597 27.68 -5.38 21.58
N PRO A 598 27.41 -6.62 21.15
CA PRO A 598 27.31 -6.98 19.73
C PRO A 598 26.36 -6.12 18.90
N GLU A 599 25.13 -5.87 19.36
CA GLU A 599 24.18 -5.07 18.57
C GLU A 599 24.58 -3.59 18.50
N ALA A 600 25.09 -3.01 19.59
CA ALA A 600 25.58 -1.64 19.59
C ALA A 600 26.77 -1.44 18.63
N HIS A 601 27.66 -2.44 18.53
CA HIS A 601 28.75 -2.46 17.55
C HIS A 601 28.22 -2.44 16.12
N GLU A 602 27.32 -3.38 15.76
CA GLU A 602 26.74 -3.45 14.41
C GLU A 602 25.89 -2.22 14.07
N CYS A 603 25.23 -1.63 15.07
CA CYS A 603 24.51 -0.37 14.92
C CYS A 603 25.47 0.77 14.53
N ALA A 604 26.60 0.92 15.22
CA ALA A 604 27.60 1.93 14.90
C ALA A 604 28.15 1.78 13.47
N ILE A 605 28.46 0.55 13.06
CA ILE A 605 28.91 0.24 11.69
C ILE A 605 27.84 0.58 10.66
N SER A 606 26.57 0.24 10.93
CA SER A 606 25.45 0.53 10.02
C SER A 606 25.24 2.04 9.83
N ILE A 607 25.28 2.82 10.92
CA ILE A 607 25.20 4.29 10.89
C ILE A 607 26.33 4.86 10.03
N LEU A 608 27.57 4.42 10.26
CA LEU A 608 28.74 4.91 9.54
C LEU A 608 28.66 4.59 8.05
N ASN A 609 28.27 3.36 7.71
CA ASN A 609 28.05 2.94 6.33
C ASN A 609 26.94 3.76 5.65
N ALA A 610 25.86 4.08 6.36
CA ALA A 610 24.80 4.94 5.84
C ALA A 610 25.31 6.36 5.54
N ILE A 611 26.09 6.95 6.45
CA ILE A 611 26.72 8.27 6.25
C ILE A 611 27.63 8.24 5.01
N GLU A 612 28.51 7.24 4.91
CA GLU A 612 29.40 7.08 3.75
C GLU A 612 28.65 6.89 2.44
N ASN A 613 27.59 6.08 2.43
CA ASN A 613 26.77 5.85 1.25
C ASN A 613 26.10 7.14 0.76
N VAL A 614 25.53 7.94 1.67
CA VAL A 614 24.96 9.24 1.31
C VAL A 614 26.04 10.14 0.72
N MET A 615 27.20 10.26 1.40
CA MET A 615 28.31 11.08 0.92
C MET A 615 28.79 10.66 -0.48
N HIS A 616 29.07 9.38 -0.69
CA HIS A 616 29.55 8.86 -1.98
C HIS A 616 28.55 9.12 -3.12
N ARG A 617 27.25 8.93 -2.86
CA ARG A 617 26.18 9.13 -3.86
C ARG A 617 25.98 10.59 -4.27
N VAL A 618 26.55 11.53 -3.52
CA VAL A 618 26.60 12.95 -3.88
C VAL A 618 28.02 13.44 -4.24
N GLY A 619 28.97 12.53 -4.44
CA GLY A 619 30.34 12.83 -4.86
C GLY A 619 31.26 13.35 -3.75
N LEU A 620 30.93 13.07 -2.48
CA LEU A 620 31.67 13.48 -1.29
C LEU A 620 32.40 12.29 -0.65
N LEU A 621 33.41 12.58 0.19
CA LEU A 621 34.25 11.57 0.82
C LEU A 621 34.28 11.74 2.34
N LEU A 622 34.08 10.64 3.08
CA LEU A 622 34.22 10.63 4.54
C LEU A 622 35.67 10.94 4.98
N SER A 623 36.67 10.42 4.27
CA SER A 623 38.10 10.60 4.61
C SER A 623 38.60 12.05 4.63
N ARG A 624 37.80 13.00 4.11
CA ARG A 624 38.04 14.44 4.12
C ARG A 624 37.28 15.17 5.23
N ARG A 625 36.76 14.45 6.22
CA ARG A 625 35.95 15.01 7.31
C ARG A 625 36.73 15.04 8.61
N ARG A 626 36.31 15.96 9.46
CA ARG A 626 36.68 16.01 10.88
C ARG A 626 35.38 15.87 11.66
N ALA A 627 35.31 14.82 12.49
CA ALA A 627 34.07 14.32 13.04
C ALA A 627 33.95 14.63 14.54
N LEU A 628 32.74 14.99 14.96
CA LEU A 628 32.31 15.13 16.34
C LEU A 628 31.24 14.08 16.63
N VAL A 629 31.48 13.23 17.64
CA VAL A 629 30.53 12.23 18.11
C VAL A 629 29.92 12.70 19.42
N LEU A 630 28.60 12.95 19.42
CA LEU A 630 27.85 13.31 20.63
C LEU A 630 27.36 12.03 21.30
N GLY A 631 27.74 11.81 22.56
CA GLY A 631 27.47 10.57 23.32
C GLY A 631 28.59 9.53 23.17
N SER A 632 29.86 9.95 23.14
CA SER A 632 31.00 9.09 22.79
C SER A 632 31.29 7.95 23.76
N ARG A 633 30.75 7.98 24.98
CA ARG A 633 30.89 6.90 25.99
C ARG A 633 29.62 6.07 26.17
N GLY A 634 28.56 6.36 25.41
CA GLY A 634 27.43 5.46 25.25
C GLY A 634 27.80 4.19 24.48
N ALA A 635 27.00 3.12 24.59
CA ALA A 635 27.31 1.82 23.97
C ALA A 635 27.60 1.93 22.45
N ILE A 636 26.71 2.58 21.69
CA ILE A 636 26.91 2.79 20.24
C ILE A 636 28.00 3.84 20.00
N GLY A 637 28.03 4.90 20.81
CA GLY A 637 28.97 6.01 20.68
C GLY A 637 30.43 5.59 20.82
N SER A 638 30.75 4.67 21.74
CA SER A 638 32.12 4.17 21.93
C SER A 638 32.62 3.39 20.72
N TYR A 639 31.76 2.56 20.12
CA TYR A 639 32.11 1.87 18.87
C TYR A 639 32.21 2.84 17.70
N MET A 640 31.28 3.80 17.58
CA MET A 640 31.34 4.85 16.55
C MET A 640 32.64 5.65 16.62
N LEU A 641 33.05 6.06 17.83
CA LEU A 641 34.30 6.80 18.05
C LEU A 641 35.52 5.98 17.62
N SER A 642 35.58 4.71 18.03
CA SER A 642 36.65 3.77 17.66
C SER A 642 36.74 3.57 16.13
N GLU A 643 35.61 3.32 15.49
CA GLU A 643 35.55 3.09 14.04
C GLU A 643 35.90 4.33 13.22
N LEU A 644 35.40 5.50 13.63
CA LEU A 644 35.80 6.76 13.01
C LEU A 644 37.29 7.04 13.19
N ALA A 645 37.84 6.80 14.38
CA ALA A 645 39.26 6.99 14.65
C ALA A 645 40.12 6.08 13.76
N HIS A 646 39.67 4.83 13.52
CA HIS A 646 40.32 3.91 12.60
C HIS A 646 40.29 4.39 11.14
N ARG A 647 39.15 4.91 10.67
CA ARG A 647 38.97 5.34 9.27
C ARG A 647 39.54 6.72 8.96
N LEU A 648 39.49 7.67 9.90
CA LEU A 648 39.85 9.08 9.70
C LEU A 648 41.25 9.44 10.22
N GLY A 649 41.74 8.68 11.19
CA GLY A 649 42.82 9.06 12.09
C GLY A 649 42.28 9.62 13.41
N PRO A 650 42.83 9.23 14.57
CA PRO A 650 42.30 9.63 15.88
C PRO A 650 42.35 11.15 16.11
N GLU A 651 43.25 11.88 15.45
CA GLU A 651 43.36 13.34 15.52
C GLU A 651 42.19 14.09 14.85
N LYS A 652 41.42 13.40 14.00
CA LYS A 652 40.28 13.98 13.27
C LYS A 652 38.93 13.67 13.92
N VAL A 653 38.94 13.03 15.09
CA VAL A 653 37.74 12.60 15.77
C VAL A 653 37.73 13.17 17.18
N VAL A 654 36.61 13.79 17.53
CA VAL A 654 36.35 14.33 18.86
C VAL A 654 35.09 13.67 19.42
N GLY A 655 35.14 13.24 20.66
CA GLY A 655 34.00 12.69 21.40
C GLY A 655 33.49 13.65 22.47
N ILE A 656 32.18 13.66 22.69
CA ILE A 656 31.53 14.40 23.77
C ILE A 656 30.71 13.44 24.60
N ASP A 657 30.98 13.38 25.90
CA ASP A 657 30.13 12.66 26.83
C ASP A 657 30.30 13.19 28.26
N ILE A 658 29.18 13.32 28.98
CA ILE A 658 29.18 13.74 30.38
C ILE A 658 29.93 12.75 31.30
N ALA A 659 30.13 11.51 30.83
CA ALA A 659 30.88 10.48 31.55
C ALA A 659 32.40 10.61 31.39
N VAL A 660 32.90 11.53 30.55
CA VAL A 660 34.34 11.75 30.37
C VAL A 660 34.92 12.41 31.62
N THR A 661 36.03 11.87 32.14
CA THR A 661 36.72 12.44 33.29
C THR A 661 37.50 13.70 32.86
N PRO A 662 37.35 14.84 33.57
CA PRO A 662 38.12 16.04 33.27
C PRO A 662 39.63 15.77 33.31
N GLY A 663 40.35 16.16 32.25
CA GLY A 663 41.80 16.00 32.15
C GLY A 663 42.28 14.67 31.55
N GLU A 664 41.38 13.80 31.07
CA GLU A 664 41.77 12.70 30.18
C GLU A 664 42.42 13.26 28.92
N THR A 665 43.71 12.97 28.72
CA THR A 665 44.48 13.39 27.54
C THR A 665 44.73 12.19 26.64
N GLY A 666 44.32 12.26 25.37
CA GLY A 666 44.50 11.18 24.41
C GLY A 666 43.96 11.55 23.03
N ALA A 667 44.23 10.68 22.05
CA ALA A 667 43.62 10.76 20.72
C ALA A 667 42.83 9.44 20.50
N PRO A 668 41.53 9.49 20.13
CA PRO A 668 40.73 10.69 19.89
C PRO A 668 40.49 11.53 21.15
N LEU A 669 40.35 12.85 20.96
CA LEU A 669 40.06 13.77 22.06
C LEU A 669 38.63 13.52 22.53
N GLU A 670 38.42 13.33 23.82
CA GLU A 670 37.09 13.26 24.41
C GLU A 670 36.96 14.31 25.51
N VAL A 671 35.83 15.02 25.55
CA VAL A 671 35.57 16.05 26.57
C VAL A 671 34.14 15.96 27.12
N GLY A 672 33.91 16.60 28.26
CA GLY A 672 32.64 16.54 28.99
C GLY A 672 31.51 17.34 28.33
N THR A 673 31.85 18.51 27.80
CA THR A 673 30.89 19.47 27.22
C THR A 673 31.44 20.09 25.93
N LEU A 674 30.57 20.73 25.13
CA LEU A 674 30.98 21.35 23.87
C LEU A 674 31.89 22.56 24.11
N GLU A 675 31.73 23.22 25.25
CA GLU A 675 32.53 24.36 25.70
C GLU A 675 33.97 23.98 26.07
N ASP A 676 34.24 22.69 26.31
CA ASP A 676 35.58 22.18 26.62
C ASP A 676 36.43 21.92 25.35
N ILE A 677 35.84 22.05 24.16
CA ILE A 677 36.55 21.96 22.89
C ILE A 677 37.18 23.31 22.57
N ASP A 678 38.47 23.34 22.23
CA ASP A 678 39.12 24.54 21.74
C ASP A 678 38.43 25.08 20.46
N ASP A 679 38.19 26.39 20.42
CA ASP A 679 37.49 27.08 19.32
C ASP A 679 38.12 26.76 17.95
N SER A 680 39.45 26.70 17.85
CA SER A 680 40.12 26.43 16.57
C SER A 680 39.82 25.02 16.05
N LEU A 681 39.69 24.06 16.96
CA LEU A 681 39.32 22.69 16.64
C LEU A 681 37.84 22.58 16.31
N LEU A 682 36.97 23.20 17.13
CA LEU A 682 35.53 23.22 16.94
C LEU A 682 35.15 23.80 15.56
N TYR A 683 35.77 24.91 15.16
CA TYR A 683 35.49 25.58 13.89
C TYR A 683 35.99 24.80 12.67
N ASP A 684 36.92 23.86 12.84
CA ASP A 684 37.41 22.96 11.78
C ASP A 684 36.58 21.67 11.62
N ILE A 685 35.71 21.36 12.59
CA ILE A 685 34.79 20.22 12.52
C ILE A 685 33.72 20.48 11.45
N ASN A 686 33.46 19.48 10.60
CA ASN A 686 32.40 19.54 9.60
C ASN A 686 31.42 18.38 9.63
N LEU A 687 31.66 17.31 10.39
CA LEU A 687 30.73 16.19 10.51
C LEU A 687 30.29 16.03 11.97
N PHE A 688 29.00 16.14 12.23
CA PHE A 688 28.39 16.02 13.55
C PHE A 688 27.48 14.79 13.58
N ILE A 689 27.79 13.85 14.46
CA ILE A 689 27.06 12.58 14.59
C ILE A 689 26.44 12.52 15.99
N GLY A 690 25.10 12.52 16.05
CA GLY A 690 24.33 12.51 17.28
C GLY A 690 23.96 11.10 17.74
N ILE A 691 24.42 10.67 18.92
CA ILE A 691 24.13 9.36 19.54
C ILE A 691 23.93 9.56 21.06
N ILE A 692 23.12 10.55 21.45
CA ILE A 692 23.05 11.03 22.84
C ILE A 692 21.62 11.14 23.40
N GLY A 693 20.57 10.94 22.61
CA GLY A 693 19.19 10.94 23.12
C GLY A 693 18.60 12.31 23.48
N LYS A 694 19.37 13.40 23.36
CA LYS A 694 18.94 14.76 23.72
C LYS A 694 19.70 15.80 22.91
N SER A 695 19.10 16.97 22.69
CA SER A 695 19.79 18.03 21.97
C SER A 695 20.69 18.85 22.89
N ILE A 696 21.99 18.84 22.58
CA ILE A 696 23.02 19.62 23.28
C ILE A 696 23.60 20.75 22.42
N ILE A 697 23.45 20.69 21.09
CA ILE A 697 23.82 21.77 20.18
C ILE A 697 22.71 22.83 20.20
N LYS A 698 22.88 23.84 21.06
CA LYS A 698 21.90 24.94 21.21
C LYS A 698 22.08 26.02 20.14
N ARG A 699 21.05 26.85 19.98
CA ARG A 699 21.02 28.01 19.05
C ARG A 699 22.30 28.84 19.07
N GLN A 700 22.79 29.22 20.25
CA GLN A 700 23.98 30.07 20.37
C GLN A 700 25.21 29.43 19.73
N LEU A 701 25.41 28.13 19.91
CA LEU A 701 26.51 27.40 19.28
C LEU A 701 26.31 27.25 17.77
N LEU A 702 25.08 27.04 17.30
CA LEU A 702 24.77 26.99 15.87
C LEU A 702 25.11 28.32 15.18
N GLU A 703 24.65 29.44 15.76
CA GLU A 703 24.97 30.77 15.24
C GLU A 703 26.48 31.03 15.24
N ASN A 704 27.19 30.62 16.30
CA ASN A 704 28.64 30.70 16.38
C ASN A 704 29.33 29.89 15.26
N LEU A 705 28.91 28.64 15.05
CA LEU A 705 29.43 27.79 13.98
C LEU A 705 29.15 28.38 12.58
N MET A 706 27.99 29.02 12.36
CA MET A 706 27.69 29.62 11.07
C MET A 706 28.62 30.77 10.72
N VAL A 707 28.98 31.60 11.70
CA VAL A 707 29.84 32.77 11.48
C VAL A 707 31.32 32.39 11.46
N HIS A 708 31.76 31.53 12.38
CA HIS A 708 33.18 31.33 12.65
C HIS A 708 33.77 30.02 12.11
N SER A 709 32.94 29.06 11.67
CA SER A 709 33.47 27.81 11.12
C SER A 709 34.38 28.06 9.91
N LEU A 710 35.51 27.36 9.87
CA LEU A 710 36.45 27.34 8.75
C LEU A 710 35.89 26.55 7.55
N GLN A 711 34.80 25.83 7.75
CA GLN A 711 34.20 24.92 6.79
C GLN A 711 32.94 25.57 6.20
N SER A 712 32.81 25.58 4.86
CA SER A 712 31.60 26.07 4.18
C SER A 712 30.48 25.03 4.13
N GLN A 713 30.78 23.78 4.43
CA GLN A 713 29.84 22.66 4.40
C GLN A 713 29.86 21.93 5.73
N LEU A 714 28.71 21.81 6.37
CA LEU A 714 28.55 21.13 7.65
C LEU A 714 27.53 20.00 7.49
N TYR A 715 27.84 18.84 8.03
CA TYR A 715 27.08 17.59 7.87
C TYR A 715 26.56 17.14 9.23
N PHE A 716 25.28 16.82 9.29
CA PHE A 716 24.60 16.38 10.51
C PHE A 716 23.91 15.05 10.26
N ALA A 717 24.19 14.07 11.11
CA ALA A 717 23.59 12.74 11.06
C ALA A 717 23.14 12.31 12.45
N SER A 718 21.88 11.89 12.60
CA SER A 718 21.39 11.22 13.80
C SER A 718 21.64 9.72 13.68
N GLY A 719 22.23 9.12 14.73
CA GLY A 719 22.68 7.73 14.71
C GLY A 719 21.76 6.77 15.46
N SER A 720 21.19 7.14 16.61
CA SER A 720 20.60 6.13 17.50
C SER A 720 19.34 6.54 18.25
N THR A 721 18.87 7.78 18.15
CA THR A 721 17.64 8.18 18.86
C THR A 721 16.71 9.03 18.00
N LYS A 722 15.42 9.01 18.34
CA LYS A 722 14.32 9.59 17.56
C LYS A 722 14.48 11.11 17.42
N THR A 723 15.12 11.61 16.35
CA THR A 723 15.26 13.05 15.99
C THR A 723 15.71 13.99 17.14
N ALA A 724 16.11 13.47 18.30
CA ALA A 724 16.14 14.21 19.55
C ALA A 724 17.44 14.99 19.71
N GLU A 725 18.52 14.52 19.07
CA GLU A 725 19.84 15.14 19.15
C GLU A 725 19.88 16.52 18.49
N PHE A 726 19.02 16.75 17.50
CA PHE A 726 19.02 17.97 16.69
C PHE A 726 17.70 18.74 16.72
N ILE A 727 16.80 18.45 17.67
CA ILE A 727 15.50 19.15 17.75
C ILE A 727 15.65 20.67 17.92
N ASP A 728 16.65 21.14 18.66
CA ASP A 728 16.91 22.58 18.81
C ASP A 728 17.40 23.22 17.51
N MET A 729 18.14 22.47 16.70
CA MET A 729 18.57 22.92 15.37
C MET A 729 17.40 22.98 14.40
N GLU A 730 16.54 21.97 14.37
CA GLU A 730 15.32 21.99 13.56
C GLU A 730 14.44 23.19 13.92
N ASN A 731 14.19 23.41 15.21
CA ASN A 731 13.41 24.55 15.69
C ASN A 731 14.05 25.89 15.26
N TRP A 732 15.36 26.04 15.43
CA TRP A 732 16.08 27.24 15.02
C TRP A 732 15.99 27.50 13.50
N LEU A 733 16.14 26.46 12.67
CA LEU A 733 16.02 26.58 11.21
C LEU A 733 14.60 26.96 10.79
N VAL A 734 13.58 26.38 11.44
CA VAL A 734 12.17 26.73 11.21
C VAL A 734 11.90 28.19 11.59
N ASP A 735 12.44 28.65 12.71
CA ASP A 735 12.29 30.04 13.15
C ASP A 735 12.96 31.02 12.18
N LEU A 736 14.15 30.67 11.68
CA LEU A 736 14.83 31.46 10.64
C LEU A 736 14.00 31.55 9.37
N GLN A 737 13.46 30.44 8.87
CA GLN A 737 12.65 30.41 7.65
C GLN A 737 11.36 31.24 7.76
N LYS A 738 10.79 31.36 8.96
CA LYS A 738 9.57 32.15 9.21
C LYS A 738 9.82 33.63 9.41
N SER A 739 11.07 34.03 9.69
CA SER A 739 11.40 35.44 9.88
C SER A 739 11.30 36.20 8.56
N GLY A 740 10.64 37.37 8.58
CA GLY A 740 10.59 38.25 7.41
C GLY A 740 11.96 38.81 7.02
N ASN A 741 12.84 39.00 8.02
CA ASN A 741 14.24 39.38 7.86
C ASN A 741 15.10 38.40 8.67
N PRO A 742 15.46 37.24 8.10
CA PRO A 742 16.26 36.25 8.82
C PRO A 742 17.68 36.77 9.04
N ALA A 743 18.17 36.62 10.27
CA ALA A 743 19.51 37.01 10.65
C ALA A 743 20.14 35.97 11.59
N ILE A 744 21.45 35.80 11.49
CA ILE A 744 22.25 34.88 12.30
C ILE A 744 23.35 35.69 12.99
N ALA A 745 23.40 35.64 14.33
CA ALA A 745 24.31 36.46 15.14
C ALA A 745 24.30 37.97 14.78
N GLY A 746 23.15 38.47 14.31
CA GLY A 746 22.98 39.87 13.89
C GLY A 746 23.29 40.16 12.41
N HIS A 747 23.80 39.18 11.65
CA HIS A 747 24.06 39.33 10.22
C HIS A 747 22.85 38.90 9.39
N GLU A 748 22.43 39.72 8.44
CA GLU A 748 21.33 39.39 7.54
C GLU A 748 21.71 38.26 6.57
N ILE A 749 20.77 37.34 6.37
CA ILE A 749 20.99 36.15 5.53
C ILE A 749 19.86 35.95 4.52
N ARG A 750 20.15 35.12 3.51
CA ARG A 750 19.16 34.46 2.67
C ARG A 750 19.26 32.95 2.84
N ILE A 751 18.14 32.33 3.20
CA ILE A 751 18.03 30.88 3.38
C ILE A 751 17.35 30.22 2.18
N GLU A 752 17.95 29.15 1.67
CA GLU A 752 17.38 28.32 0.60
C GLU A 752 17.41 26.85 1.00
N GLN A 753 16.40 26.09 0.58
CA GLN A 753 16.32 24.66 0.89
C GLN A 753 16.21 23.86 -0.41
N ALA A 754 16.94 22.75 -0.46
CA ALA A 754 16.90 21.81 -1.56
C ALA A 754 16.91 20.37 -1.03
N PRO A 755 16.23 19.41 -1.68
CA PRO A 755 16.36 18.01 -1.33
C PRO A 755 17.78 17.50 -1.63
N LEU A 756 18.37 16.77 -0.69
CA LEU A 756 19.61 16.02 -0.93
C LEU A 756 19.25 14.78 -1.72
N ARG A 757 19.51 14.79 -3.02
CA ARG A 757 19.18 13.66 -3.91
C ARG A 757 20.43 12.89 -4.28
N ASP A 758 20.30 11.58 -4.23
CA ASP A 758 21.22 10.66 -4.87
C ASP A 758 21.40 11.04 -6.35
N LEU A 759 22.64 11.20 -6.82
CA LEU A 759 22.92 11.61 -8.20
C LEU A 759 22.57 10.53 -9.23
N GLN A 760 22.60 9.25 -8.84
CA GLN A 760 22.31 8.10 -9.68
C GLN A 760 20.82 7.73 -9.64
N THR A 761 20.25 7.59 -8.44
CA THR A 761 18.87 7.07 -8.28
C THR A 761 17.80 8.17 -8.13
N ARG A 762 18.21 9.42 -7.89
CA ARG A 762 17.33 10.57 -7.58
C ARG A 762 16.50 10.44 -6.30
N VAL A 763 16.65 9.34 -5.55
CA VAL A 763 16.05 9.12 -4.24
C VAL A 763 16.52 10.22 -3.28
N VAL A 764 15.58 10.75 -2.49
CA VAL A 764 15.87 11.76 -1.47
C VAL A 764 16.52 11.07 -0.27
N GLN A 765 17.71 11.55 0.11
CA GLN A 765 18.53 11.03 1.21
C GLN A 765 18.65 12.03 2.37
N GLY A 766 17.97 13.17 2.28
CA GLY A 766 18.02 14.22 3.29
C GLY A 766 17.69 15.58 2.68
N GLN A 767 18.20 16.64 3.31
CA GLN A 767 18.01 18.02 2.89
C GLN A 767 19.31 18.81 2.94
N ILE A 768 19.41 19.81 2.07
CA ILE A 768 20.47 20.80 2.06
C ILE A 768 19.83 22.16 2.37
N ILE A 769 20.35 22.85 3.37
CA ILE A 769 19.98 24.22 3.70
C ILE A 769 21.18 25.12 3.38
N LYS A 770 21.00 26.05 2.44
CA LYS A 770 22.01 27.03 2.08
C LYS A 770 21.70 28.34 2.80
N ILE A 771 22.70 28.86 3.49
CA ILE A 771 22.66 30.12 4.23
C ILE A 771 23.67 31.03 3.53
N ASN A 772 23.16 32.07 2.88
CA ASN A 772 23.98 33.07 2.20
C ASN A 772 24.00 34.34 3.04
N PHE A 773 25.17 34.80 3.44
CA PHE A 773 25.30 36.04 4.21
C PHE A 773 25.29 37.23 3.25
N LEU A 774 24.51 38.27 3.58
CA LEU A 774 24.43 39.48 2.74
C LEU A 774 25.59 40.46 2.99
N GLU A 775 26.32 40.26 4.09
CA GLU A 775 27.49 41.07 4.45
C GLU A 775 28.78 40.48 3.85
N GLU A 776 29.66 41.35 3.34
CA GLU A 776 30.95 40.93 2.81
C GLU A 776 31.91 40.48 3.94
N GLY A 777 32.61 39.37 3.73
CA GLY A 777 33.63 38.85 4.65
C GLY A 777 33.20 37.62 5.47
N ILE A 778 31.91 37.25 5.45
CA ILE A 778 31.42 36.01 6.06
C ILE A 778 31.22 34.96 4.96
N THR A 779 31.69 33.75 5.19
CA THR A 779 31.58 32.66 4.22
C THR A 779 30.19 32.03 4.27
N ASP A 780 29.53 31.94 3.11
CA ASP A 780 28.27 31.21 2.96
C ASP A 780 28.38 29.76 3.44
N LYS A 781 27.29 29.26 4.03
CA LYS A 781 27.23 27.92 4.62
C LYS A 781 26.21 27.04 3.93
N ALA A 782 26.54 25.75 3.82
CA ALA A 782 25.61 24.71 3.42
C ALA A 782 25.52 23.65 4.54
N LEU A 783 24.33 23.45 5.07
CA LEU A 783 24.01 22.43 6.06
C LEU A 783 23.41 21.22 5.36
N TYR A 784 24.08 20.08 5.48
CA TYR A 784 23.64 18.79 4.97
C TYR A 784 22.99 18.02 6.11
N LEU A 785 21.66 17.94 6.08
CA LEU A 785 20.85 17.22 7.05
C LEU A 785 20.63 15.80 6.51
N LEU A 786 21.54 14.89 6.85
CA LEU A 786 21.50 13.52 6.35
C LEU A 786 20.32 12.77 6.96
N GLY A 787 19.54 12.06 6.14
CA GLY A 787 18.32 11.39 6.59
C GLY A 787 17.26 12.32 7.18
N ASN A 788 17.30 13.62 6.87
CA ASN A 788 16.46 14.64 7.52
C ASN A 788 16.57 14.58 9.06
N LEU A 789 17.76 14.27 9.58
CA LEU A 789 18.03 14.15 11.02
C LEU A 789 17.24 13.04 11.73
N THR A 790 16.57 12.16 10.97
CA THR A 790 16.08 10.87 11.47
C THR A 790 17.24 9.87 11.55
N PRO A 791 17.12 8.78 12.35
CA PRO A 791 18.21 7.81 12.48
C PRO A 791 18.60 7.24 11.10
N ILE A 792 19.83 7.55 10.68
CA ILE A 792 20.25 7.49 9.28
C ILE A 792 20.36 6.06 8.75
N ASN A 793 20.62 5.09 9.63
CA ASN A 793 20.74 3.68 9.30
C ASN A 793 19.43 3.10 8.69
N PHE A 794 18.27 3.64 9.06
CA PHE A 794 16.97 3.25 8.48
C PHE A 794 16.70 3.79 7.07
N LEU A 795 17.55 4.69 6.53
CA LEU A 795 17.50 5.00 5.09
C LEU A 795 17.90 3.81 4.21
N TYR A 796 18.65 2.87 4.79
CA TYR A 796 19.18 1.70 4.09
C TYR A 796 18.74 0.43 4.82
N TYR A 797 19.68 -0.47 5.10
CA TYR A 797 19.38 -1.82 5.56
C TYR A 797 19.22 -1.95 7.09
N GLY A 798 19.38 -0.87 7.86
CA GLY A 798 19.39 -0.95 9.33
C GLY A 798 20.53 -1.85 9.85
N ILE A 799 20.31 -2.49 10.99
CA ILE A 799 21.26 -3.47 11.55
C ILE A 799 21.09 -4.79 10.79
N PRO A 800 22.19 -5.48 10.40
CA PRO A 800 22.11 -6.75 9.69
C PRO A 800 21.27 -7.81 10.42
N ARG A 801 20.55 -8.61 9.64
CA ARG A 801 19.68 -9.68 10.14
C ARG A 801 20.35 -10.64 11.11
N GLU A 802 21.61 -10.99 10.89
CA GLU A 802 22.34 -11.93 11.74
C GLU A 802 22.38 -11.48 13.20
N SER A 803 22.61 -10.18 13.45
CA SER A 803 22.58 -9.63 14.81
C SER A 803 21.15 -9.49 15.34
N ILE A 804 20.22 -9.04 14.49
CA ILE A 804 18.81 -8.87 14.89
C ILE A 804 18.12 -10.21 15.19
N ASP A 805 18.53 -11.31 14.57
CA ASP A 805 18.04 -12.67 14.85
C ASP A 805 18.26 -13.06 16.32
N GLU A 806 19.47 -12.81 16.85
CA GLU A 806 19.77 -13.06 18.26
C GLU A 806 19.00 -12.13 19.20
N VAL A 807 18.88 -10.84 18.84
CA VAL A 807 18.16 -9.84 19.63
C VAL A 807 16.67 -10.17 19.73
N LEU A 808 16.02 -10.48 18.61
CA LEU A 808 14.61 -10.85 18.60
C LEU A 808 14.37 -12.22 19.24
N SER A 809 15.34 -13.13 19.19
CA SER A 809 15.30 -14.37 19.98
C SER A 809 15.27 -14.06 21.48
N GLN A 810 16.15 -13.19 22.00
CA GLN A 810 16.12 -12.75 23.40
C GLN A 810 14.79 -12.06 23.75
N LEU A 811 14.29 -11.19 22.86
CA LEU A 811 13.00 -10.52 23.03
C LEU A 811 11.84 -11.52 23.16
N LEU A 812 11.81 -12.56 22.32
CA LEU A 812 10.79 -13.61 22.37
C LEU A 812 10.87 -14.40 23.69
N ARG A 813 12.08 -14.80 24.10
CA ARG A 813 12.29 -15.58 25.34
C ARG A 813 11.78 -14.84 26.57
N VAL A 814 12.16 -13.56 26.71
CA VAL A 814 11.71 -12.71 27.82
C VAL A 814 10.19 -12.53 27.79
N SER A 815 9.62 -12.36 26.60
CA SER A 815 8.16 -12.22 26.44
C SER A 815 7.40 -13.47 26.87
N VAL A 816 7.90 -14.65 26.49
CA VAL A 816 7.33 -15.94 26.90
C VAL A 816 7.55 -16.16 28.41
N GLY A 817 8.74 -15.87 28.93
CA GLY A 817 9.09 -16.01 30.34
C GLY A 817 8.20 -15.18 31.26
N LEU A 818 8.05 -13.88 30.97
CA LEU A 818 7.14 -12.98 31.69
C LEU A 818 5.70 -13.53 31.69
N THR A 819 5.25 -14.03 30.54
CA THR A 819 3.91 -14.60 30.40
C THR A 819 3.74 -15.88 31.22
N LEU A 820 4.73 -16.78 31.22
CA LEU A 820 4.70 -18.01 32.01
C LEU A 820 4.68 -17.73 33.51
N HIS A 821 5.40 -16.73 34.00
CA HIS A 821 5.35 -16.33 35.42
C HIS A 821 3.95 -15.89 35.84
N GLU A 822 3.27 -15.07 35.03
CA GLU A 822 1.89 -14.66 35.28
C GLU A 822 0.91 -15.85 35.24
N LEU A 823 1.00 -16.71 34.22
CA LEU A 823 0.10 -17.86 34.06
C LEU A 823 0.28 -18.92 35.16
N ASN A 824 1.48 -19.03 35.73
CA ASN A 824 1.78 -19.94 36.84
C ASN A 824 1.52 -19.32 38.22
N GLU A 825 0.81 -18.19 38.28
CA GLU A 825 0.49 -17.45 39.52
C GLU A 825 1.73 -17.07 40.34
N ARG A 826 2.86 -16.81 39.66
CA ARG A 826 4.12 -16.34 40.23
C ARG A 826 4.54 -15.05 39.52
N PRO A 827 3.71 -13.99 39.55
CA PRO A 827 3.98 -12.78 38.79
C PRO A 827 5.30 -12.15 39.20
N LEU A 828 6.03 -11.62 38.22
CA LEU A 828 7.25 -10.89 38.46
C LEU A 828 6.99 -9.60 39.29
N PRO A 829 8.00 -9.10 40.02
CA PRO A 829 7.87 -7.85 40.77
C PRO A 829 7.42 -6.70 39.87
N ARG A 830 6.55 -5.83 40.40
CA ARG A 830 6.05 -4.62 39.72
C ARG A 830 7.13 -3.53 39.68
N LYS A 831 8.17 -3.80 38.90
CA LYS A 831 9.37 -3.00 38.71
C LYS A 831 9.79 -3.03 37.24
N LEU A 832 10.76 -2.19 36.90
CA LEU A 832 11.54 -2.35 35.69
C LEU A 832 12.61 -3.43 35.91
N LEU A 833 12.63 -4.46 35.06
CA LEU A 833 13.49 -5.63 35.18
C LEU A 833 14.25 -5.81 33.86
N ALA A 834 15.57 -5.60 33.86
CA ALA A 834 16.40 -5.75 32.69
C ALA A 834 17.13 -7.10 32.65
N VAL A 835 17.23 -7.65 31.44
CA VAL A 835 18.02 -8.87 31.19
C VAL A 835 19.49 -8.62 31.47
N ASP A 836 20.13 -9.57 32.15
CA ASP A 836 21.52 -9.55 32.65
C ASP A 836 21.75 -8.61 33.86
N HIS A 837 20.69 -8.00 34.41
CA HIS A 837 20.76 -7.15 35.61
C HIS A 837 19.84 -7.67 36.71
N GLU A 838 18.53 -7.67 36.47
CA GLU A 838 17.53 -8.16 37.42
C GLU A 838 16.94 -9.52 37.01
N ILE A 839 16.97 -9.85 35.71
CA ILE A 839 16.44 -11.10 35.16
C ILE A 839 17.40 -11.73 34.15
N ASP A 840 17.26 -13.03 33.90
CA ASP A 840 17.92 -13.71 32.79
C ASP A 840 17.09 -13.60 31.49
N SER A 841 17.56 -14.21 30.41
CA SER A 841 16.87 -14.20 29.11
C SER A 841 15.53 -14.94 29.10
N ASP A 842 15.22 -15.76 30.11
CA ASP A 842 13.93 -16.45 30.29
C ASP A 842 13.06 -15.76 31.35
N ALA A 843 13.42 -14.51 31.71
CA ALA A 843 12.75 -13.69 32.71
C ALA A 843 12.76 -14.27 34.13
N ASN A 844 13.71 -15.12 34.49
CA ASN A 844 13.93 -15.55 35.88
C ASN A 844 14.74 -14.49 36.61
N LEU A 845 14.39 -14.21 37.88
CA LEU A 845 15.16 -13.27 38.70
C LEU A 845 16.59 -13.78 38.91
N VAL A 846 17.56 -12.88 38.75
CA VAL A 846 18.97 -13.13 39.02
C VAL A 846 19.27 -12.69 40.46
N ASP A 847 20.07 -13.49 41.18
CA ASP A 847 20.44 -13.26 42.58
C ASP A 847 21.50 -12.16 42.77
#